data_AF-A0A9P8TI99-F1
#
_entry.id   AF-A0A9P8TI99-F1
#
_cell.length_a   1.000
_cell.length_b   1.000
_cell.length_c   1.000
_cell.angle_alpha   90.00
_cell.angle_beta   90.00
_cell.angle_gamma   90.00
#
_symmetry.space_group_name_H-M   'P 1'
#
loop_
_entity.id
_entity.type
_entity.pdbx_description
1 polymer ?
#
loop_
_entity_poly.entity_id
_entity_poly.type
_entity_poly.pdbx_seq_one_letter_code
_entity_poly.pdbx_strand_id
1 'polypeptide(L)'
;MLANCDDRIEIITKLDHYQSDLINHGLPIHSIISLINIIVNPSNKFTQTEKIHILDNFMYFKDSIPDEIVYKIINSLGISSFTGKRGANSSKITFLLQNKLLKWLINIRHFLKSQTILNSIYGLIFNFLGFDILRPQIAKILLLITKSYHINQSLIIRLLDLYSKNRTDQYLIGLILLFKRYKPLEILDVFPNNYSIKTFINDYNNIRDQNYLIKLYRLKNNKNHISIRNEDLNYLNEFNQYLIKRRKLGKQKNNVIEISSNLINYYNDDQILNINYNKFFFNENFQISQLISIWLNNNDQNRISIGLNNWLELIFQEFNSLIIDEKLILFKNLKIFTSINNNKIPDGLFSGYLINEKFLNDKIVKLEEYRWEFIPYLSSLNQLKQLIKLYSKNEFPVEWNSKFIEILRQSIKNLINEENYLEISEIIKSIISKFLPILSKFQYSQLIQFSIFQFLKLFKEIPKQYIILSNLVLPPDLIYTLYFSSNNPIIISKICEYLNFSKDILQNEPLITNQIEQLTNIHNSYVRDIINLIWTNKAFILTKSSVNDYSFGISNEFLGLFELHIPLFDSNLQFRSLYNLHQSPTFAQLSAKILRDLEDKDENCLVRLEGPLNNSAVLELQGQDWLNKTVDQVRVDILKKLNDEGFSGLNNFLYSHLRSLSEKQ
;
A
#
# COMPACT_ATOMS: atom_id res chain seq x y z
N MET A 1 -47.92 -4.80 -50.58
CA MET A 1 -47.78 -4.56 -52.04
C MET A 1 -46.35 -4.85 -52.51
N LEU A 2 -45.84 -6.08 -52.36
CA LEU A 2 -44.51 -6.46 -52.87
C LEU A 2 -44.50 -7.85 -53.54
N ALA A 3 -45.67 -8.46 -53.73
CA ALA A 3 -45.78 -9.81 -54.26
C ALA A 3 -45.96 -9.86 -55.80
N ASN A 4 -46.44 -8.80 -56.45
CA ASN A 4 -46.89 -8.82 -57.86
C ASN A 4 -46.45 -7.59 -58.69
N CYS A 5 -45.16 -7.24 -58.73
CA CYS A 5 -44.64 -6.31 -59.75
C CYS A 5 -43.35 -6.86 -60.36
N ASP A 6 -43.32 -7.00 -61.68
CA ASP A 6 -42.19 -7.58 -62.43
C ASP A 6 -40.98 -6.64 -62.56
N ASP A 7 -41.10 -5.37 -62.15
CA ASP A 7 -40.01 -4.39 -62.24
C ASP A 7 -39.25 -4.24 -60.92
N ARG A 8 -38.25 -5.10 -60.72
CA ARG A 8 -37.32 -5.08 -59.56
C ARG A 8 -36.66 -3.72 -59.35
N ILE A 9 -36.37 -3.02 -60.44
CA ILE A 9 -35.71 -1.72 -60.46
C ILE A 9 -36.65 -0.65 -59.91
N GLU A 10 -37.93 -0.67 -60.30
CA GLU A 10 -38.93 0.31 -59.87
C GLU A 10 -39.21 0.22 -58.36
N ILE A 11 -39.16 -0.99 -57.79
CA ILE A 11 -39.29 -1.21 -56.35
C ILE A 11 -38.13 -0.59 -55.58
N ILE A 12 -36.89 -0.76 -56.07
CA ILE A 12 -35.70 -0.23 -55.39
C ILE A 12 -35.65 1.29 -55.53
N THR A 13 -35.98 1.85 -56.70
CA THR A 13 -36.05 3.30 -56.88
C THR A 13 -37.15 3.95 -56.04
N LYS A 14 -38.30 3.28 -55.85
CA LYS A 14 -39.33 3.73 -54.91
C LYS A 14 -38.84 3.66 -53.47
N LEU A 15 -38.16 2.58 -53.07
CA LEU A 15 -37.56 2.46 -51.74
C LEU A 15 -36.52 3.56 -51.48
N ASP A 16 -35.62 3.82 -52.44
CA ASP A 16 -34.63 4.89 -52.36
C ASP A 16 -35.28 6.27 -52.15
N HIS A 17 -36.43 6.52 -52.80
CA HIS A 17 -37.15 7.77 -52.61
C HIS A 17 -37.70 7.95 -51.19
N TYR A 18 -38.07 6.85 -50.51
CA TYR A 18 -38.54 6.83 -49.13
C TYR A 18 -37.42 6.69 -48.09
N GLN A 19 -36.15 6.64 -48.50
CA GLN A 19 -35.03 6.41 -47.59
C GLN A 19 -34.94 7.49 -46.49
N SER A 20 -35.18 8.76 -46.82
CA SER A 20 -35.17 9.87 -45.86
C SER A 20 -36.28 9.75 -44.82
N ASP A 21 -37.49 9.34 -45.25
CA ASP A 21 -38.65 9.20 -44.38
C ASP A 21 -38.51 7.98 -43.45
N LEU A 22 -37.94 6.89 -43.96
CA LEU A 22 -37.63 5.68 -43.19
C LEU A 22 -36.57 5.92 -42.13
N ILE A 23 -35.58 6.78 -42.39
CA ILE A 23 -34.58 7.19 -41.39
C ILE A 23 -35.23 7.99 -40.24
N ASN A 24 -36.31 8.75 -40.51
CA ASN A 24 -36.96 9.63 -39.55
C ASN A 24 -38.13 8.98 -38.79
N HIS A 25 -38.82 8.01 -39.39
CA HIS A 25 -40.00 7.37 -38.79
C HIS A 25 -39.82 5.87 -38.46
N GLY A 26 -38.88 5.19 -39.11
CA GLY A 26 -38.64 3.74 -38.94
C GLY A 26 -39.73 2.86 -39.57
N LEU A 27 -39.38 1.62 -39.90
CA LEU A 27 -40.28 0.61 -40.42
C LEU A 27 -41.12 -0.05 -39.31
N PRO A 28 -42.39 -0.38 -39.58
CA PRO A 28 -43.20 -1.20 -38.69
C PRO A 28 -42.71 -2.66 -38.70
N ILE A 29 -42.88 -3.36 -37.56
CA ILE A 29 -42.38 -4.73 -37.35
C ILE A 29 -42.83 -5.71 -38.44
N HIS A 30 -44.10 -5.63 -38.87
CA HIS A 30 -44.64 -6.52 -39.92
C HIS A 30 -43.90 -6.36 -41.26
N SER A 31 -43.47 -5.15 -41.59
CA SER A 31 -42.66 -4.88 -42.79
C SER A 31 -41.25 -5.43 -42.66
N ILE A 32 -40.65 -5.35 -41.47
CA ILE A 32 -39.31 -5.92 -41.20
C ILE A 32 -39.35 -7.44 -41.34
N ILE A 33 -40.34 -8.11 -40.75
CA ILE A 33 -40.50 -9.57 -40.88
C ILE A 33 -40.64 -9.96 -42.35
N SER A 34 -41.41 -9.18 -43.12
CA SER A 34 -41.60 -9.40 -44.56
C SER A 34 -40.32 -9.19 -45.36
N LEU A 35 -39.56 -8.13 -45.08
CA LEU A 35 -38.26 -7.85 -45.73
C LEU A 35 -37.22 -8.92 -45.39
N ILE A 36 -37.18 -9.38 -44.13
CA ILE A 36 -36.27 -10.47 -43.73
C ILE A 36 -36.67 -11.77 -44.42
N ASN A 37 -37.97 -12.07 -44.57
CA ASN A 37 -38.41 -13.23 -45.36
C ASN A 37 -37.97 -13.12 -46.83
N ILE A 38 -38.03 -11.92 -47.43
CA ILE A 38 -37.59 -11.64 -48.81
C ILE A 38 -36.08 -11.82 -48.97
N ILE A 39 -35.30 -11.34 -47.99
CA ILE A 39 -33.83 -11.46 -47.97
C ILE A 39 -33.42 -12.92 -47.75
N VAL A 40 -34.09 -13.61 -46.82
CA VAL A 40 -33.76 -14.97 -46.41
C VAL A 40 -34.16 -16.01 -47.45
N ASN A 41 -35.17 -15.73 -48.28
CA ASN A 41 -35.61 -16.67 -49.31
C ASN A 41 -34.59 -16.77 -50.46
N PRO A 42 -34.00 -17.96 -50.69
CA PRO A 42 -33.00 -18.19 -51.73
C PRO A 42 -33.58 -18.16 -53.15
N SER A 43 -34.87 -18.48 -53.30
CA SER A 43 -35.57 -18.61 -54.60
C SER A 43 -36.13 -17.29 -55.12
N ASN A 44 -35.78 -16.17 -54.47
CA ASN A 44 -36.33 -14.87 -54.78
C ASN A 44 -35.62 -14.22 -55.97
N LYS A 45 -36.38 -13.41 -56.72
CA LYS A 45 -35.96 -12.69 -57.92
C LYS A 45 -34.84 -11.64 -57.64
N PHE A 46 -34.72 -11.09 -56.44
CA PHE A 46 -33.71 -10.05 -56.13
C PHE A 46 -32.25 -10.54 -56.19
N THR A 47 -31.38 -9.72 -56.76
CA THR A 47 -29.94 -10.00 -56.85
C THR A 47 -29.26 -9.87 -55.47
N GLN A 48 -28.07 -10.45 -55.29
CA GLN A 48 -27.35 -10.37 -54.02
C GLN A 48 -27.00 -8.93 -53.62
N THR A 49 -26.64 -8.09 -54.60
CA THR A 49 -26.32 -6.67 -54.38
C THR A 49 -27.54 -5.90 -53.89
N GLU A 50 -28.71 -6.16 -54.47
CA GLU A 50 -29.99 -5.56 -54.05
C GLU A 50 -30.37 -5.99 -52.63
N LYS A 51 -30.20 -7.27 -52.28
CA LYS A 51 -30.46 -7.75 -50.91
C LYS A 51 -29.54 -7.12 -49.87
N ILE A 52 -28.26 -6.93 -50.21
CA ILE A 52 -27.30 -6.23 -49.34
C ILE A 52 -27.66 -4.74 -49.22
N HIS A 53 -28.07 -4.12 -50.33
CA HIS A 53 -28.54 -2.73 -50.35
C HIS A 53 -29.77 -2.53 -49.46
N ILE A 54 -30.74 -3.45 -49.52
CA ILE A 54 -31.92 -3.44 -48.65
C ILE A 54 -31.50 -3.50 -47.17
N LEU A 55 -30.58 -4.39 -46.83
CA LEU A 55 -30.11 -4.61 -45.47
C LEU A 55 -29.33 -3.41 -44.90
N ASP A 56 -28.44 -2.82 -45.70
CA ASP A 56 -27.59 -1.71 -45.25
C ASP A 56 -28.36 -0.38 -45.16
N ASN A 57 -29.34 -0.12 -46.06
CA ASN A 57 -29.94 1.21 -46.21
C ASN A 57 -31.37 1.36 -45.64
N PHE A 58 -32.13 0.27 -45.45
CA PHE A 58 -33.57 0.38 -45.16
C PHE A 58 -34.01 -0.23 -43.82
N MET A 59 -33.14 -0.96 -43.13
CA MET A 59 -33.49 -1.64 -41.87
C MET A 59 -33.53 -0.71 -40.66
N TYR A 60 -34.27 0.40 -40.71
CA TYR A 60 -34.50 1.27 -39.55
C TYR A 60 -35.84 0.93 -38.90
N PHE A 61 -35.92 0.90 -37.57
CA PHE A 61 -37.14 0.52 -36.86
C PHE A 61 -37.22 1.16 -35.47
N LYS A 62 -38.44 1.28 -34.96
CA LYS A 62 -38.74 1.92 -33.66
C LYS A 62 -39.01 0.91 -32.55
N ASP A 63 -39.76 -0.13 -32.86
CA ASP A 63 -40.26 -1.10 -31.89
C ASP A 63 -39.25 -2.23 -31.62
N SER A 64 -39.50 -3.02 -30.56
CA SER A 64 -38.66 -4.18 -30.25
C SER A 64 -38.85 -5.31 -31.27
N ILE A 65 -37.73 -5.94 -31.64
CA ILE A 65 -37.70 -6.99 -32.65
C ILE A 65 -38.16 -8.33 -32.05
N PRO A 66 -39.18 -8.99 -32.63
CA PRO A 66 -39.61 -10.31 -32.21
C PRO A 66 -38.57 -11.40 -32.40
N ASP A 67 -38.61 -12.39 -31.50
CA ASP A 67 -37.71 -13.53 -31.43
C ASP A 67 -37.70 -14.38 -32.71
N GLU A 68 -38.84 -14.41 -33.43
CA GLU A 68 -39.00 -15.08 -34.72
C GLU A 68 -37.96 -14.67 -35.77
N ILE A 69 -37.55 -13.40 -35.76
CA ILE A 69 -36.53 -12.87 -36.69
C ILE A 69 -35.17 -13.50 -36.40
N VAL A 70 -34.82 -13.66 -35.13
CA VAL A 70 -33.56 -14.29 -34.71
C VAL A 70 -33.52 -15.74 -35.16
N TYR A 71 -34.60 -16.50 -34.95
CA TYR A 71 -34.70 -17.88 -35.42
C TYR A 71 -34.59 -17.99 -36.95
N LYS A 72 -35.22 -17.08 -37.69
CA LYS A 72 -35.15 -17.06 -39.17
C LYS A 72 -33.73 -16.76 -39.68
N ILE A 73 -33.04 -15.80 -39.06
CA ILE A 73 -31.66 -15.47 -39.42
C ILE A 73 -30.75 -16.66 -39.12
N ILE A 74 -30.86 -17.27 -37.93
CA ILE A 74 -30.02 -18.42 -37.55
C ILE A 74 -30.30 -19.63 -38.45
N ASN A 75 -31.55 -19.91 -38.78
CA ASN A 75 -31.91 -20.98 -39.72
C ASN A 75 -31.40 -20.74 -41.14
N SER A 76 -31.13 -19.49 -41.52
CA SER A 76 -30.58 -19.14 -42.83
C SER A 76 -29.07 -19.36 -42.96
N LEU A 77 -28.36 -19.59 -41.86
CA LEU A 77 -26.92 -19.80 -41.83
C LEU A 77 -26.54 -21.23 -42.26
N GLY A 78 -25.38 -21.36 -42.89
CA GLY A 78 -24.78 -22.64 -43.26
C GLY A 78 -24.63 -22.85 -44.77
N ILE A 79 -24.23 -24.06 -45.15
CA ILE A 79 -23.98 -24.45 -46.54
C ILE A 79 -25.24 -25.10 -47.12
N SER A 80 -25.51 -24.87 -48.41
CA SER A 80 -26.48 -25.67 -49.16
C SER A 80 -25.98 -27.12 -49.24
N SER A 81 -26.55 -28.02 -48.45
CA SER A 81 -26.17 -29.42 -48.49
C SER A 81 -26.77 -30.13 -49.71
N PHE A 82 -25.94 -30.89 -50.43
CA PHE A 82 -26.38 -31.86 -51.42
C PHE A 82 -26.25 -33.26 -50.81
N THR A 83 -27.13 -33.61 -49.88
CA THR A 83 -27.10 -34.93 -49.23
C THR A 83 -28.49 -35.52 -49.12
N GLY A 84 -28.81 -36.37 -50.10
CA GLY A 84 -29.47 -37.68 -49.98
C GLY A 84 -30.65 -37.88 -49.03
N LYS A 85 -31.77 -38.33 -49.63
CA LYS A 85 -32.95 -38.99 -49.03
C LYS A 85 -33.98 -38.10 -48.34
N ARG A 86 -34.38 -37.01 -49.00
CA ARG A 86 -35.75 -36.48 -49.14
C ARG A 86 -35.61 -35.14 -49.88
N GLY A 87 -36.07 -35.10 -51.12
CA GLY A 87 -35.79 -34.04 -52.10
C GLY A 87 -36.33 -32.66 -51.73
N ALA A 88 -35.66 -31.97 -50.81
CA ALA A 88 -35.76 -30.52 -50.66
C ALA A 88 -34.38 -29.92 -50.92
N ASN A 89 -34.22 -29.28 -52.08
CA ASN A 89 -33.09 -28.39 -52.34
C ASN A 89 -33.18 -27.22 -51.35
N SER A 90 -32.52 -27.31 -50.19
CA SER A 90 -32.37 -26.17 -49.31
C SER A 90 -31.25 -25.29 -49.85
N SER A 91 -31.53 -24.53 -50.90
CA SER A 91 -30.63 -23.46 -51.34
C SER A 91 -30.43 -22.50 -50.16
N LYS A 92 -29.22 -22.42 -49.64
CA LYS A 92 -28.89 -21.45 -48.58
C LYS A 92 -28.42 -20.15 -49.22
N ILE A 93 -28.54 -19.07 -48.47
CA ILE A 93 -28.08 -17.74 -48.86
C ILE A 93 -26.56 -17.76 -49.06
N THR A 94 -26.00 -16.89 -49.90
CA THR A 94 -24.54 -16.78 -50.06
C THR A 94 -23.86 -16.31 -48.77
N PHE A 95 -22.63 -16.78 -48.51
CA PHE A 95 -21.88 -16.44 -47.30
C PHE A 95 -21.70 -14.94 -47.04
N LEU A 96 -21.62 -14.14 -48.11
CA LEU A 96 -21.53 -12.68 -48.01
C LEU A 96 -22.79 -12.06 -47.40
N LEU A 97 -23.97 -12.50 -47.83
CA LEU A 97 -25.24 -12.02 -47.28
C LEU A 97 -25.48 -12.58 -45.86
N GLN A 98 -25.06 -13.82 -45.58
CA GLN A 98 -25.06 -14.37 -44.22
C GLN A 98 -24.19 -13.54 -43.25
N ASN A 99 -22.99 -13.13 -43.68
CA ASN A 99 -22.11 -12.28 -42.87
C ASN A 99 -22.72 -10.89 -42.61
N LYS A 100 -23.39 -10.30 -43.60
CA LYS A 100 -24.12 -9.04 -43.44
C LYS A 100 -25.29 -9.16 -42.46
N LEU A 101 -26.05 -10.25 -42.52
CA LEU A 101 -27.12 -10.54 -41.57
C LEU A 101 -26.61 -10.74 -40.14
N LEU A 102 -25.49 -11.44 -39.96
CA LEU A 102 -24.85 -11.60 -38.65
C LEU A 102 -24.35 -10.26 -38.10
N LYS A 103 -23.77 -9.42 -38.95
CA LYS A 103 -23.34 -8.07 -38.57
C LYS A 103 -24.53 -7.21 -38.14
N TRP A 104 -25.65 -7.28 -38.87
CA TRP A 104 -26.88 -6.63 -38.49
C TRP A 104 -27.39 -7.13 -37.13
N LEU A 105 -27.42 -8.45 -36.91
CA LEU A 105 -27.81 -9.08 -35.63
C LEU A 105 -26.99 -8.56 -34.43
N ILE A 106 -25.66 -8.38 -34.60
CA ILE A 106 -24.78 -7.83 -33.57
C ILE A 106 -25.22 -6.41 -33.19
N ASN A 107 -25.56 -5.58 -34.18
CA ASN A 107 -25.98 -4.19 -33.98
C ASN A 107 -27.36 -4.11 -33.30
N ILE A 108 -28.29 -4.99 -33.66
CA ILE A 108 -29.67 -4.95 -33.16
C ILE A 108 -29.89 -5.71 -31.84
N ARG A 109 -28.86 -6.35 -31.26
CA ARG A 109 -29.00 -7.23 -30.08
C ARG A 109 -29.74 -6.58 -28.90
N HIS A 110 -29.54 -5.27 -28.70
CA HIS A 110 -30.15 -4.48 -27.63
C HIS A 110 -31.62 -4.12 -27.90
N PHE A 111 -32.08 -4.34 -29.13
CA PHE A 111 -33.44 -4.06 -29.57
C PHE A 111 -34.31 -5.32 -29.67
N LEU A 112 -33.79 -6.49 -29.31
CA LEU A 112 -34.57 -7.74 -29.22
C LEU A 112 -35.62 -7.67 -28.11
N LYS A 113 -36.80 -8.24 -28.35
CA LYS A 113 -37.90 -8.30 -27.38
C LYS A 113 -37.52 -9.08 -26.12
N SER A 114 -36.78 -10.17 -26.27
CA SER A 114 -36.20 -10.92 -25.16
C SER A 114 -34.67 -10.97 -25.25
N GLN A 115 -33.98 -10.47 -24.22
CA GLN A 115 -32.50 -10.53 -24.18
C GLN A 115 -31.97 -11.95 -23.88
N THR A 116 -32.83 -12.92 -23.56
CA THR A 116 -32.43 -14.29 -23.20
C THR A 116 -32.39 -15.26 -24.39
N ILE A 117 -32.96 -14.90 -25.54
CA ILE A 117 -33.02 -15.75 -26.74
C ILE A 117 -31.63 -16.17 -27.22
N LEU A 118 -30.70 -15.22 -27.24
CA LEU A 118 -29.34 -15.49 -27.66
C LEU A 118 -28.60 -16.42 -26.68
N ASN A 119 -29.00 -16.43 -25.40
CA ASN A 119 -28.49 -17.38 -24.42
C ASN A 119 -29.09 -18.79 -24.63
N SER A 120 -30.37 -18.92 -24.99
CA SER A 120 -30.99 -20.23 -25.22
C SER A 120 -30.48 -20.92 -26.50
N ILE A 121 -30.10 -20.13 -27.52
CA ILE A 121 -29.58 -20.63 -28.81
C ILE A 121 -28.03 -20.71 -28.80
N TYR A 122 -27.38 -20.46 -27.67
CA TYR A 122 -25.91 -20.38 -27.57
C TYR A 122 -25.19 -21.60 -28.15
N GLY A 123 -25.66 -22.82 -27.83
CA GLY A 123 -25.08 -24.06 -28.36
C GLY A 123 -25.18 -24.17 -29.89
N LEU A 124 -26.27 -23.67 -30.49
CA LEU A 124 -26.43 -23.64 -31.94
C LEU A 124 -25.51 -22.59 -32.58
N ILE A 125 -25.40 -21.39 -31.99
CA ILE A 125 -24.46 -20.35 -32.44
C ILE A 125 -23.02 -20.86 -32.41
N PHE A 126 -22.65 -21.58 -31.33
CA PHE A 126 -21.33 -22.19 -31.17
C PHE A 126 -21.02 -23.21 -32.27
N ASN A 127 -22.03 -23.96 -32.74
CA ASN A 127 -21.82 -24.94 -33.81
C ASN A 127 -21.38 -24.31 -35.13
N PHE A 128 -21.83 -23.08 -35.42
CA PHE A 128 -21.47 -22.37 -36.64
C PHE A 128 -20.01 -21.87 -36.66
N LEU A 129 -19.25 -21.95 -35.55
CA LEU A 129 -17.80 -21.67 -35.54
C LEU A 129 -17.00 -22.57 -36.49
N GLY A 130 -17.56 -23.70 -36.91
CA GLY A 130 -16.98 -24.58 -37.93
C GLY A 130 -16.86 -23.94 -39.31
N PHE A 131 -17.64 -22.90 -39.63
CA PHE A 131 -17.59 -22.23 -40.94
C PHE A 131 -16.56 -21.08 -40.92
N ASP A 132 -15.44 -21.23 -41.64
CA ASP A 132 -14.33 -20.25 -41.65
C ASP A 132 -14.80 -18.82 -42.00
N ILE A 133 -15.69 -18.68 -42.99
CA ILE A 133 -16.15 -17.38 -43.49
C ILE A 133 -17.06 -16.64 -42.51
N LEU A 134 -17.84 -17.37 -41.70
CA LEU A 134 -18.80 -16.80 -40.74
C LEU A 134 -18.20 -16.62 -39.34
N ARG A 135 -17.13 -17.35 -39.04
CA ARG A 135 -16.46 -17.41 -37.75
C ARG A 135 -16.11 -16.03 -37.16
N PRO A 136 -15.66 -15.02 -37.92
CA PRO A 136 -15.39 -13.69 -37.36
C PRO A 136 -16.60 -13.04 -36.69
N GLN A 137 -17.78 -13.14 -37.30
CA GLN A 137 -19.01 -12.52 -36.77
C GLN A 137 -19.62 -13.38 -35.66
N ILE A 138 -19.56 -14.71 -35.80
CA ILE A 138 -20.06 -15.64 -34.78
C ILE A 138 -19.24 -15.53 -33.49
N ALA A 139 -17.91 -15.42 -33.59
CA ALA A 139 -17.04 -15.25 -32.43
C ALA A 139 -17.32 -13.94 -31.69
N LYS A 140 -17.65 -12.86 -32.41
CA LYS A 140 -18.07 -11.58 -31.80
C LYS A 140 -19.38 -11.73 -31.04
N ILE A 141 -20.37 -12.40 -31.64
CA ILE A 141 -21.66 -12.69 -30.99
C ILE A 141 -21.42 -13.47 -29.70
N LEU A 142 -20.68 -14.58 -29.78
CA LEU A 142 -20.37 -15.40 -28.61
C LEU A 142 -19.63 -14.59 -27.54
N LEU A 143 -18.60 -13.83 -27.90
CA LEU A 143 -17.84 -13.02 -26.95
C LEU A 143 -18.70 -12.03 -26.15
N LEU A 144 -19.77 -11.50 -26.74
CA LEU A 144 -20.70 -10.58 -26.08
C LEU A 144 -21.77 -11.29 -25.23
N ILE A 145 -22.10 -12.55 -25.54
CA ILE A 145 -23.18 -13.31 -24.87
C ILE A 145 -22.63 -14.26 -23.80
N THR A 146 -21.40 -14.75 -23.93
CA THR A 146 -20.84 -15.77 -23.04
C THR A 146 -20.82 -15.30 -21.58
N LYS A 147 -21.34 -16.16 -20.71
CA LYS A 147 -21.39 -16.02 -19.25
C LYS A 147 -20.82 -17.30 -18.64
N SER A 148 -20.53 -17.28 -17.34
CA SER A 148 -19.90 -18.41 -16.63
C SER A 148 -20.64 -19.74 -16.80
N TYR A 149 -21.98 -19.73 -16.81
CA TYR A 149 -22.81 -20.94 -16.94
C TYR A 149 -22.88 -21.53 -18.36
N HIS A 150 -22.45 -20.79 -19.39
CA HIS A 150 -22.41 -21.30 -20.76
C HIS A 150 -21.21 -22.23 -21.00
N ILE A 151 -20.24 -22.24 -20.09
CA ILE A 151 -18.94 -22.87 -20.31
C ILE A 151 -18.93 -24.28 -19.69
N ASN A 152 -19.22 -25.24 -20.56
CA ASN A 152 -19.20 -26.67 -20.24
C ASN A 152 -17.94 -27.34 -20.82
N GLN A 153 -17.52 -28.45 -20.20
CA GLN A 153 -16.33 -29.20 -20.61
C GLN A 153 -16.39 -29.66 -22.08
N SER A 154 -17.57 -30.05 -22.59
CA SER A 154 -17.78 -30.43 -23.99
C SER A 154 -17.54 -29.28 -24.98
N LEU A 155 -17.89 -28.05 -24.61
CA LEU A 155 -17.66 -26.86 -25.43
C LEU A 155 -16.18 -26.46 -25.43
N ILE A 156 -15.48 -26.62 -24.30
CA ILE A 156 -14.04 -26.40 -24.21
C ILE A 156 -13.29 -27.37 -25.13
N ILE A 157 -13.59 -28.67 -25.06
CA ILE A 157 -12.96 -29.69 -25.90
C ILE A 157 -13.18 -29.36 -27.38
N ARG A 158 -14.42 -29.06 -27.78
CA ARG A 158 -14.72 -28.72 -29.16
C ARG A 158 -14.05 -27.42 -29.63
N LEU A 159 -13.92 -26.42 -28.75
CA LEU A 159 -13.22 -25.19 -29.10
C LEU A 159 -11.71 -25.44 -29.32
N LEU A 160 -11.11 -26.28 -28.48
CA LEU A 160 -9.71 -26.70 -28.61
C LEU A 160 -9.50 -27.56 -29.86
N ASP A 161 -10.46 -28.42 -30.23
CA ASP A 161 -10.44 -29.19 -31.48
C ASP A 161 -10.54 -28.30 -32.73
N LEU A 162 -11.32 -27.21 -32.67
CA LEU A 162 -11.38 -26.23 -33.76
C LEU A 162 -10.07 -25.43 -33.86
N TYR A 163 -9.46 -25.09 -32.72
CA TYR A 163 -8.18 -24.39 -32.68
C TYR A 163 -7.01 -25.27 -33.13
N SER A 164 -7.02 -26.57 -32.81
CA SER A 164 -5.98 -27.50 -33.26
C SER A 164 -5.90 -27.58 -34.79
N LYS A 165 -7.05 -27.46 -35.46
CA LYS A 165 -7.19 -27.37 -36.92
C LYS A 165 -6.79 -25.99 -37.46
N ASN A 166 -7.15 -24.91 -36.77
CA ASN A 166 -6.94 -23.52 -37.21
C ASN A 166 -6.14 -22.69 -36.20
N ARG A 167 -4.83 -23.01 -36.05
CA ARG A 167 -3.96 -22.48 -34.99
C ARG A 167 -3.67 -20.97 -35.04
N THR A 168 -3.87 -20.33 -36.20
CA THR A 168 -3.58 -18.89 -36.41
C THR A 168 -4.82 -18.01 -36.30
N ASP A 169 -6.00 -18.60 -36.07
CA ASP A 169 -7.27 -17.89 -36.10
C ASP A 169 -7.50 -17.05 -34.85
N GLN A 170 -7.29 -15.75 -34.99
CA GLN A 170 -7.44 -14.75 -33.92
C GLN A 170 -8.82 -14.83 -33.23
N TYR A 171 -9.86 -15.22 -33.97
CA TYR A 171 -11.22 -15.26 -33.45
C TYR A 171 -11.43 -16.41 -32.45
N LEU A 172 -10.86 -17.59 -32.74
CA LEU A 172 -10.89 -18.75 -31.85
C LEU A 172 -10.04 -18.53 -30.61
N ILE A 173 -8.86 -17.93 -30.78
CA ILE A 173 -7.96 -17.61 -29.68
C ILE A 173 -8.62 -16.63 -28.70
N GLY A 174 -9.31 -15.61 -29.21
CA GLY A 174 -10.08 -14.68 -28.39
C GLY A 174 -11.13 -15.39 -27.52
N LEU A 175 -11.85 -16.36 -28.09
CA LEU A 175 -12.83 -17.16 -27.35
C LEU A 175 -12.19 -18.09 -26.32
N ILE A 176 -11.07 -18.73 -26.65
CA ILE A 176 -10.37 -19.63 -25.70
C ILE A 176 -9.86 -18.85 -24.49
N LEU A 177 -9.34 -17.65 -24.72
CA LEU A 177 -8.90 -16.75 -23.65
C LEU A 177 -10.07 -16.29 -22.77
N LEU A 178 -11.24 -16.07 -23.37
CA LEU A 178 -12.47 -15.78 -22.64
C LEU A 178 -12.93 -16.99 -21.81
N PHE A 179 -12.88 -18.20 -22.37
CA PHE A 179 -13.24 -19.41 -21.63
C PHE A 179 -12.28 -19.66 -20.46
N LYS A 180 -10.98 -19.38 -20.66
CA LYS A 180 -9.97 -19.45 -19.59
C LYS A 180 -10.24 -18.46 -18.46
N ARG A 181 -10.74 -17.25 -18.76
CA ARG A 181 -11.13 -16.27 -17.72
C ARG A 181 -12.15 -16.85 -16.75
N TYR A 182 -13.09 -17.65 -17.24
CA TYR A 182 -14.11 -18.29 -16.40
C TYR A 182 -13.66 -19.63 -15.80
N LYS A 183 -12.80 -20.39 -16.50
CA LYS A 183 -12.27 -21.68 -16.05
C LYS A 183 -10.75 -21.80 -16.26
N PRO A 184 -9.92 -21.21 -15.37
CA PRO A 184 -8.48 -21.11 -15.57
C PRO A 184 -7.72 -22.43 -15.45
N LEU A 185 -8.27 -23.41 -14.73
CA LEU A 185 -7.63 -24.70 -14.45
C LEU A 185 -7.79 -25.72 -15.59
N GLU A 186 -8.84 -25.60 -16.41
CA GLU A 186 -9.16 -26.56 -17.48
C GLU A 186 -8.42 -26.28 -18.82
N ILE A 187 -7.81 -25.09 -18.97
CA ILE A 187 -7.16 -24.65 -20.22
C ILE A 187 -5.68 -24.29 -19.97
N LEU A 188 -4.77 -25.17 -20.37
CA LEU A 188 -3.31 -25.04 -20.22
C LEU A 188 -2.67 -24.12 -21.29
N ASP A 189 -1.52 -23.55 -20.96
CA ASP A 189 -0.91 -22.44 -21.70
C ASP A 189 -0.02 -22.87 -22.86
N VAL A 190 -0.56 -22.80 -24.08
CA VAL A 190 0.21 -23.02 -25.32
C VAL A 190 -0.16 -22.00 -26.42
N PHE A 191 -0.43 -20.75 -26.05
CA PHE A 191 -0.86 -19.70 -27.00
C PHE A 191 0.31 -18.78 -27.39
N PRO A 192 0.57 -18.54 -28.69
CA PRO A 192 1.54 -17.56 -29.18
C PRO A 192 1.42 -16.17 -28.53
N ASN A 193 2.56 -15.56 -28.19
CA ASN A 193 2.63 -14.29 -27.44
C ASN A 193 2.11 -13.04 -28.19
N ASN A 194 1.70 -13.16 -29.46
CA ASN A 194 1.45 -12.04 -30.38
C ASN A 194 -0.04 -11.78 -30.73
N TYR A 195 -1.00 -12.15 -29.88
CA TYR A 195 -2.43 -11.96 -30.20
C TYR A 195 -2.99 -10.60 -29.78
N SER A 196 -3.19 -9.67 -30.72
CA SER A 196 -3.86 -8.40 -30.42
C SER A 196 -5.34 -8.46 -30.82
N ILE A 197 -6.25 -8.25 -29.86
CA ILE A 197 -7.70 -8.07 -30.11
C ILE A 197 -7.99 -6.73 -30.85
N LYS A 198 -6.95 -5.97 -31.26
CA LYS A 198 -7.06 -4.77 -32.11
C LYS A 198 -7.96 -4.98 -33.33
N THR A 199 -7.94 -6.16 -33.96
CA THR A 199 -8.82 -6.51 -35.09
C THR A 199 -10.30 -6.57 -34.70
N PHE A 200 -10.63 -7.18 -33.56
CA PHE A 200 -11.99 -7.21 -33.04
C PHE A 200 -12.51 -5.81 -32.65
N ILE A 201 -11.68 -4.98 -32.00
CA ILE A 201 -12.06 -3.61 -31.61
C ILE A 201 -12.22 -2.72 -32.85
N ASN A 202 -11.27 -2.76 -33.78
CA ASN A 202 -11.30 -1.95 -34.99
C ASN A 202 -12.51 -2.28 -35.85
N ASP A 203 -12.87 -3.57 -35.95
CA ASP A 203 -14.08 -3.98 -36.67
C ASP A 203 -15.38 -3.56 -35.96
N TYR A 204 -15.41 -3.51 -34.62
CA TYR A 204 -16.57 -3.04 -33.85
C TYR A 204 -16.73 -1.52 -33.94
N ASN A 205 -15.60 -0.80 -34.06
CA ASN A 205 -15.55 0.65 -34.20
C ASN A 205 -15.77 1.16 -35.63
N ASN A 206 -16.14 0.30 -36.58
CA ASN A 206 -16.26 0.68 -37.97
C ASN A 206 -17.30 1.81 -38.16
N ILE A 207 -16.88 2.95 -38.73
CA ILE A 207 -17.58 4.24 -38.71
C ILE A 207 -19.00 4.17 -39.31
N ARG A 208 -19.23 3.29 -40.30
CA ARG A 208 -20.54 3.13 -40.94
C ARG A 208 -21.62 2.54 -40.01
N ASP A 209 -21.25 1.63 -39.11
CA ASP A 209 -22.20 1.02 -38.18
C ASP A 209 -22.58 1.98 -37.04
N GLN A 210 -21.70 2.94 -36.73
CA GLN A 210 -21.93 3.94 -35.70
C GLN A 210 -23.07 4.89 -36.05
N ASN A 211 -23.06 5.43 -37.28
CA ASN A 211 -24.11 6.33 -37.75
C ASN A 211 -25.48 5.63 -37.84
N TYR A 212 -25.49 4.35 -38.23
CA TYR A 212 -26.70 3.54 -38.25
C TYR A 212 -27.29 3.34 -36.84
N LEU A 213 -26.45 2.97 -35.86
CA LEU A 213 -26.88 2.81 -34.46
C LEU A 213 -27.36 4.11 -33.84
N ILE A 214 -26.64 5.22 -34.03
CA ILE A 214 -27.04 6.54 -33.51
C ILE A 214 -28.45 6.92 -34.01
N LYS A 215 -28.74 6.66 -35.29
CA LYS A 215 -30.07 6.91 -35.87
C LYS A 215 -31.15 6.00 -35.27
N LEU A 216 -30.89 4.70 -35.10
CA LEU A 216 -31.83 3.77 -34.44
C LEU A 216 -32.15 4.16 -32.99
N TYR A 217 -31.13 4.56 -32.22
CA TYR A 217 -31.34 4.98 -30.84
C TYR A 217 -32.12 6.30 -30.73
N ARG A 218 -31.93 7.23 -31.69
CA ARG A 218 -32.74 8.46 -31.80
C ARG A 218 -34.21 8.15 -32.05
N LEU A 219 -34.52 7.20 -32.93
CA LEU A 219 -35.91 6.79 -33.24
C LEU A 219 -36.67 6.24 -32.02
N LYS A 220 -35.96 5.65 -31.05
CA LYS A 220 -36.53 5.06 -29.83
C LYS A 220 -36.65 6.04 -28.64
N ASN A 221 -36.27 7.32 -28.81
CA ASN A 221 -36.22 8.32 -27.73
C ASN A 221 -35.35 7.91 -26.50
N ASN A 222 -34.32 7.09 -26.71
CA ASN A 222 -33.46 6.61 -25.61
C ASN A 222 -32.25 7.53 -25.39
N LYS A 223 -32.26 8.32 -24.30
CA LYS A 223 -31.09 9.10 -23.83
C LYS A 223 -29.88 8.21 -23.47
N ASN A 224 -30.09 6.90 -23.25
CA ASN A 224 -29.07 5.92 -22.82
C ASN A 224 -28.19 5.32 -23.94
N HIS A 225 -28.26 5.86 -25.18
CA HIS A 225 -27.50 5.32 -26.32
C HIS A 225 -25.98 5.36 -26.17
N ILE A 226 -25.47 6.35 -25.42
CA ILE A 226 -24.04 6.47 -25.10
C ILE A 226 -23.65 5.47 -24.00
N SER A 227 -24.53 5.19 -23.02
CA SER A 227 -24.19 4.31 -21.89
C SER A 227 -24.01 2.85 -22.33
N ILE A 228 -24.97 2.30 -23.08
CA ILE A 228 -24.96 0.89 -23.49
C ILE A 228 -23.78 0.61 -24.43
N ARG A 229 -23.47 1.55 -25.33
CA ARG A 229 -22.32 1.45 -26.22
C ARG A 229 -20.99 1.56 -25.46
N ASN A 230 -20.94 2.44 -24.46
CA ASN A 230 -19.78 2.54 -23.59
C ASN A 230 -19.60 1.26 -22.76
N GLU A 231 -20.67 0.60 -22.31
CA GLU A 231 -20.59 -0.69 -21.60
C GLU A 231 -19.98 -1.79 -22.46
N ASP A 232 -20.41 -1.93 -23.72
CA ASP A 232 -19.86 -2.92 -24.65
C ASP A 232 -18.39 -2.64 -25.01
N LEU A 233 -18.06 -1.37 -25.26
CA LEU A 233 -16.69 -0.93 -25.53
C LEU A 233 -15.80 -1.07 -24.30
N ASN A 234 -16.32 -0.76 -23.11
CA ASN A 234 -15.63 -0.95 -21.84
C ASN A 234 -15.37 -2.45 -21.61
N TYR A 235 -16.35 -3.33 -21.82
CA TYR A 235 -16.15 -4.77 -21.72
C TYR A 235 -15.05 -5.28 -22.66
N LEU A 236 -15.07 -4.83 -23.92
CA LEU A 236 -14.03 -5.17 -24.90
C LEU A 236 -12.66 -4.59 -24.48
N ASN A 237 -12.60 -3.36 -24.00
CA ASN A 237 -11.37 -2.71 -23.55
C ASN A 237 -10.79 -3.37 -22.28
N GLU A 238 -11.63 -3.73 -21.31
CA GLU A 238 -11.24 -4.51 -20.13
C GLU A 238 -10.67 -5.86 -20.52
N PHE A 239 -11.32 -6.55 -21.46
CA PHE A 239 -10.83 -7.83 -21.97
C PHE A 239 -9.48 -7.68 -22.70
N ASN A 240 -9.28 -6.59 -23.44
CA ASN A 240 -7.99 -6.24 -24.04
C ASN A 240 -6.90 -5.98 -22.98
N GLN A 241 -7.22 -5.22 -21.93
CA GLN A 241 -6.30 -4.95 -20.84
C GLN A 241 -5.89 -6.25 -20.12
N TYR A 242 -6.82 -7.18 -19.90
CA TYR A 242 -6.53 -8.50 -19.36
C TYR A 242 -5.49 -9.25 -20.21
N LEU A 243 -5.62 -9.23 -21.55
CA LEU A 243 -4.61 -9.82 -22.43
C LEU A 243 -3.26 -9.10 -22.38
N ILE A 244 -3.26 -7.77 -22.28
CA ILE A 244 -2.02 -6.97 -22.20
C ILE A 244 -1.28 -7.26 -20.90
N LYS A 245 -1.96 -7.35 -19.75
CA LYS A 245 -1.35 -7.74 -18.47
C LYS A 245 -0.69 -9.11 -18.55
N ARG A 246 -1.36 -10.05 -19.22
CA ARG A 246 -0.83 -11.40 -19.45
C ARG A 246 0.45 -11.41 -20.31
N ARG A 247 0.53 -10.52 -21.31
CA ARG A 247 1.77 -10.30 -22.09
C ARG A 247 2.90 -9.71 -21.25
N LYS A 248 2.59 -8.84 -20.28
CA LYS A 248 3.57 -8.24 -19.37
C LYS A 248 4.16 -9.26 -18.40
N LEU A 249 3.36 -10.19 -17.89
CA LEU A 249 3.85 -11.31 -17.07
C LEU A 249 4.86 -12.20 -17.81
N GLY A 250 4.70 -12.39 -19.13
CA GLY A 250 5.69 -13.09 -19.96
C GLY A 250 6.92 -12.26 -20.37
N LYS A 251 6.91 -10.95 -20.13
CA LYS A 251 7.97 -10.00 -20.52
C LYS A 251 8.69 -9.33 -19.34
N GLN A 252 8.45 -9.77 -18.09
CA GLN A 252 9.19 -9.30 -16.91
C GLN A 252 10.61 -9.89 -16.80
N LYS A 253 11.36 -9.83 -17.89
CA LYS A 253 12.79 -9.50 -17.89
C LYS A 253 12.93 -8.27 -18.77
N ASN A 254 13.36 -7.16 -18.16
CA ASN A 254 13.72 -5.86 -18.77
C ASN A 254 12.66 -4.74 -18.65
N ASN A 255 12.68 -4.11 -17.47
CA ASN A 255 12.95 -2.69 -17.22
C ASN A 255 12.11 -1.53 -17.84
N VAL A 256 11.75 -0.66 -16.89
CA VAL A 256 11.58 0.81 -16.90
C VAL A 256 10.23 1.39 -17.34
N ILE A 257 9.79 2.30 -16.47
CA ILE A 257 8.52 3.02 -16.37
C ILE A 257 8.59 4.29 -17.21
N GLU A 258 7.58 4.54 -18.05
CA GLU A 258 7.25 5.88 -18.54
C GLU A 258 5.75 6.13 -18.33
N ILE A 259 5.45 7.21 -17.61
CA ILE A 259 4.10 7.67 -17.26
C ILE A 259 3.65 8.65 -18.36
N SER A 260 2.60 8.32 -19.11
CA SER A 260 1.97 9.23 -20.08
C SER A 260 0.75 9.94 -19.49
N SER A 261 0.78 11.27 -19.58
CA SER A 261 -0.04 12.31 -18.94
C SER A 261 -1.42 12.60 -19.56
N ASN A 262 -2.19 11.61 -20.03
CA ASN A 262 -3.45 11.88 -20.78
C ASN A 262 -4.70 11.17 -20.21
N LEU A 263 -5.01 11.32 -18.93
CA LEU A 263 -6.28 10.83 -18.35
C LEU A 263 -6.99 11.90 -17.50
N ILE A 264 -7.20 13.07 -18.09
CA ILE A 264 -8.18 14.04 -17.59
C ILE A 264 -9.32 14.03 -18.61
N ASN A 265 -10.47 13.46 -18.23
CA ASN A 265 -11.80 13.95 -18.62
C ASN A 265 -12.93 13.14 -17.94
N TYR A 266 -13.61 13.85 -17.03
CA TYR A 266 -15.03 13.80 -16.68
C TYR A 266 -15.71 12.48 -16.26
N TYR A 267 -15.89 12.34 -14.95
CA TYR A 267 -17.04 11.66 -14.34
C TYR A 267 -17.95 12.72 -13.69
N ASN A 268 -19.28 12.63 -13.90
CA ASN A 268 -20.26 13.51 -13.25
C ASN A 268 -20.60 12.99 -11.83
N ASP A 269 -20.87 13.94 -10.93
CA ASP A 269 -21.01 13.77 -9.47
C ASP A 269 -22.02 12.72 -8.99
N ASP A 270 -23.06 12.42 -9.78
CA ASP A 270 -24.10 11.46 -9.39
C ASP A 270 -23.69 9.98 -9.55
N GLN A 271 -22.61 9.70 -10.30
CA GLN A 271 -22.13 8.31 -10.47
C GLN A 271 -21.33 7.80 -9.27
N ILE A 272 -20.86 8.68 -8.38
CA ILE A 272 -19.98 8.35 -7.26
C ILE A 272 -20.72 7.57 -6.16
N LEU A 273 -22.04 7.76 -6.02
CA LEU A 273 -22.84 7.10 -4.98
C LEU A 273 -23.13 5.62 -5.27
N ASN A 274 -23.04 5.16 -6.52
CA ASN A 274 -23.41 3.81 -6.95
C ASN A 274 -22.23 2.92 -7.38
N ILE A 275 -21.00 3.37 -7.16
CA ILE A 275 -19.81 2.56 -7.45
C ILE A 275 -19.73 1.45 -6.40
N ASN A 276 -19.77 0.20 -6.86
CA ASN A 276 -19.69 -0.97 -6.00
C ASN A 276 -18.22 -1.13 -5.53
N TYR A 277 -17.88 -0.40 -4.46
CA TYR A 277 -16.52 -0.21 -3.94
C TYR A 277 -15.74 -1.54 -3.72
N ASN A 278 -16.45 -2.64 -3.47
CA ASN A 278 -15.94 -4.02 -3.26
C ASN A 278 -14.96 -4.55 -4.34
N LYS A 279 -15.02 -4.07 -5.59
CA LYS A 279 -14.12 -4.54 -6.67
C LYS A 279 -12.89 -3.66 -6.91
N PHE A 280 -12.80 -2.49 -6.28
CA PHE A 280 -11.86 -1.46 -6.70
C PHE A 280 -10.50 -1.54 -5.99
N PHE A 281 -10.47 -1.97 -4.73
CA PHE A 281 -9.24 -1.97 -3.93
C PHE A 281 -8.35 -3.21 -4.11
N PHE A 282 -8.85 -4.31 -4.69
CA PHE A 282 -8.08 -5.55 -4.86
C PHE A 282 -7.44 -5.71 -6.26
N ASN A 283 -7.56 -4.69 -7.12
CA ASN A 283 -6.97 -4.70 -8.46
C ASN A 283 -5.63 -3.95 -8.49
N GLU A 284 -4.52 -4.65 -8.70
CA GLU A 284 -3.15 -4.07 -8.80
C GLU A 284 -2.96 -2.99 -9.88
N ASN A 285 -3.92 -2.82 -10.79
CA ASN A 285 -3.83 -1.84 -11.89
C ASN A 285 -4.94 -0.79 -11.86
N PHE A 286 -5.71 -0.66 -10.77
CA PHE A 286 -6.67 0.44 -10.67
C PHE A 286 -5.98 1.69 -10.14
N GLN A 287 -5.95 2.71 -10.98
CA GLN A 287 -5.37 4.02 -10.69
C GLN A 287 -6.24 4.73 -9.66
N ILE A 288 -5.86 4.64 -8.39
CA ILE A 288 -6.39 5.49 -7.31
C ILE A 288 -6.27 6.98 -7.71
N SER A 289 -5.34 7.35 -8.60
CA SER A 289 -5.27 8.71 -9.19
C SER A 289 -6.56 9.20 -9.85
N GLN A 290 -7.43 8.31 -10.34
CA GLN A 290 -8.74 8.67 -10.89
C GLN A 290 -9.76 8.99 -9.78
N LEU A 291 -9.80 8.21 -8.70
CA LEU A 291 -10.62 8.54 -7.52
C LEU A 291 -10.11 9.79 -6.80
N ILE A 292 -8.79 9.99 -6.74
CA ILE A 292 -8.15 11.20 -6.19
C ILE A 292 -8.46 12.43 -7.04
N SER A 293 -8.48 12.31 -8.37
CA SER A 293 -8.84 13.41 -9.26
C SER A 293 -10.32 13.81 -9.13
N ILE A 294 -11.19 12.87 -8.76
CA ILE A 294 -12.59 13.12 -8.44
C ILE A 294 -12.71 13.73 -7.03
N TRP A 295 -11.89 13.30 -6.07
CA TRP A 295 -11.85 13.85 -4.71
C TRP A 295 -11.34 15.29 -4.65
N LEU A 296 -10.36 15.64 -5.48
CA LEU A 296 -9.82 17.00 -5.59
C LEU A 296 -10.75 17.97 -6.33
N ASN A 297 -11.66 17.46 -7.16
CA ASN A 297 -12.57 18.28 -7.96
C ASN A 297 -13.94 18.55 -7.29
N ASN A 298 -14.28 17.83 -6.21
CA ASN A 298 -15.58 17.98 -5.55
C ASN A 298 -15.51 18.82 -4.27
N ASN A 299 -16.37 19.83 -4.18
CA ASN A 299 -16.40 20.81 -3.07
C ASN A 299 -16.74 20.22 -1.68
N ASP A 300 -17.30 18.99 -1.61
CA ASP A 300 -17.74 18.34 -0.37
C ASP A 300 -16.80 17.19 0.06
N GLN A 301 -15.56 17.53 0.43
CA GLN A 301 -14.56 16.57 0.92
C GLN A 301 -15.07 15.70 2.10
N ASN A 302 -15.98 16.23 2.92
CA ASN A 302 -16.56 15.57 4.09
C ASN A 302 -17.51 14.41 3.76
N ARG A 303 -18.26 14.46 2.65
CA ARG A 303 -19.21 13.38 2.31
C ARG A 303 -18.51 12.14 1.77
N ILE A 304 -17.46 12.35 0.97
CA ILE A 304 -16.70 11.24 0.38
C ILE A 304 -15.83 10.57 1.45
N SER A 305 -15.28 11.33 2.41
CA SER A 305 -14.55 10.73 3.54
C SER A 305 -15.47 9.86 4.42
N ILE A 306 -16.70 10.30 4.70
CA ILE A 306 -17.69 9.49 5.44
C ILE A 306 -18.06 8.21 4.69
N GLY A 307 -18.32 8.28 3.38
CA GLY A 307 -18.63 7.11 2.56
C GLY A 307 -17.48 6.09 2.50
N LEU A 308 -16.24 6.57 2.38
CA LEU A 308 -15.05 5.74 2.40
C LEU A 308 -14.77 5.15 3.79
N ASN A 309 -15.01 5.89 4.86
CA ASN A 309 -14.87 5.38 6.24
C ASN A 309 -15.83 4.22 6.51
N ASN A 310 -17.11 4.38 6.18
CA ASN A 310 -18.14 3.34 6.33
C ASN A 310 -17.83 2.11 5.48
N TRP A 311 -17.23 2.32 4.30
CA TRP A 311 -16.88 1.21 3.42
C TRP A 311 -15.62 0.47 3.87
N LEU A 312 -14.61 1.19 4.37
CA LEU A 312 -13.46 0.59 5.02
C LEU A 312 -13.89 -0.24 6.23
N GLU A 313 -14.83 0.24 7.05
CA GLU A 313 -15.42 -0.56 8.14
C GLU A 313 -15.97 -1.91 7.65
N LEU A 314 -16.69 -1.94 6.52
CA LEU A 314 -17.22 -3.17 5.94
C LEU A 314 -16.11 -4.12 5.45
N ILE A 315 -15.06 -3.61 4.80
CA ILE A 315 -13.91 -4.45 4.41
C ILE A 315 -13.18 -4.98 5.65
N PHE A 316 -13.05 -4.16 6.69
CA PHE A 316 -12.37 -4.57 7.91
C PHE A 316 -13.15 -5.62 8.72
N GLN A 317 -14.48 -5.66 8.60
CA GLN A 317 -15.29 -6.76 9.12
C GLN A 317 -14.97 -8.09 8.42
N GLU A 318 -14.69 -8.07 7.11
CA GLU A 318 -14.29 -9.25 6.33
C GLU A 318 -12.75 -9.45 6.28
N PHE A 319 -11.96 -8.63 6.96
CA PHE A 319 -10.50 -8.66 6.85
C PHE A 319 -9.90 -10.01 7.25
N ASN A 320 -10.49 -10.68 8.23
CA ASN A 320 -9.99 -11.99 8.68
C ASN A 320 -10.18 -13.09 7.63
N SER A 321 -11.15 -12.97 6.70
CA SER A 321 -11.41 -13.95 5.64
C SER A 321 -10.61 -13.73 4.35
N LEU A 322 -9.92 -12.58 4.21
CA LEU A 322 -9.12 -12.25 3.02
C LEU A 322 -7.81 -13.06 2.91
N ILE A 323 -7.40 -13.37 1.67
CA ILE A 323 -6.12 -14.04 1.36
C ILE A 323 -4.96 -13.05 1.59
N ILE A 324 -3.75 -13.55 1.91
CA ILE A 324 -2.58 -12.72 2.23
C ILE A 324 -2.24 -11.72 1.11
N ASP A 325 -2.32 -12.13 -0.17
CA ASP A 325 -2.03 -11.24 -1.30
C ASP A 325 -3.06 -10.11 -1.45
N GLU A 326 -4.33 -10.40 -1.15
CA GLU A 326 -5.42 -9.41 -1.13
C GLU A 326 -5.22 -8.39 0.00
N LYS A 327 -4.78 -8.85 1.18
CA LYS A 327 -4.41 -7.98 2.30
C LYS A 327 -3.25 -7.05 1.95
N LEU A 328 -2.21 -7.55 1.26
CA LEU A 328 -1.06 -6.72 0.84
C LEU A 328 -1.47 -5.63 -0.17
N ILE A 329 -2.35 -5.95 -1.11
CA ILE A 329 -2.87 -4.98 -2.08
C ILE A 329 -3.74 -3.93 -1.36
N LEU A 330 -4.58 -4.36 -0.42
CA LEU A 330 -5.38 -3.46 0.43
C LEU A 330 -4.48 -2.44 1.13
N PHE A 331 -3.41 -2.89 1.78
CA PHE A 331 -2.48 -2.00 2.48
C PHE A 331 -1.73 -1.05 1.55
N LYS A 332 -1.24 -1.51 0.39
CA LYS A 332 -0.61 -0.60 -0.58
C LYS A 332 -1.54 0.54 -1.01
N ASN A 333 -2.82 0.21 -1.20
CA ASN A 333 -3.82 1.17 -1.65
C ASN A 333 -4.27 2.11 -0.52
N LEU A 334 -4.31 1.62 0.73
CA LEU A 334 -4.58 2.43 1.91
C LEU A 334 -3.48 3.48 2.13
N LYS A 335 -2.23 3.15 1.83
CA LYS A 335 -1.09 4.09 1.96
C LYS A 335 -1.22 5.28 1.02
N ILE A 336 -1.66 5.02 -0.21
CA ILE A 336 -1.95 6.07 -1.18
C ILE A 336 -3.09 6.95 -0.67
N PHE A 337 -4.13 6.35 -0.08
CA PHE A 337 -5.25 7.09 0.49
C PHE A 337 -4.85 7.97 1.69
N THR A 338 -4.08 7.45 2.65
CA THR A 338 -3.66 8.24 3.83
C THR A 338 -2.79 9.44 3.46
N SER A 339 -1.92 9.29 2.45
CA SER A 339 -1.11 10.41 1.95
C SER A 339 -1.92 11.58 1.38
N ILE A 340 -3.19 11.34 1.04
CA ILE A 340 -4.06 12.29 0.36
C ILE A 340 -5.12 12.85 1.31
N ASN A 341 -5.57 12.04 2.26
CA ASN A 341 -6.51 12.45 3.30
C ASN A 341 -5.82 13.19 4.46
N ASN A 342 -4.98 14.19 4.16
CA ASN A 342 -4.23 14.97 5.15
C ASN A 342 -3.57 14.11 6.24
N ASN A 343 -3.06 12.93 5.89
CA ASN A 343 -2.39 12.03 6.84
C ASN A 343 -3.30 11.54 7.99
N LYS A 344 -4.62 11.47 7.79
CA LYS A 344 -5.58 10.95 8.80
C LYS A 344 -6.11 9.56 8.43
N ILE A 345 -6.08 8.65 9.40
CA ILE A 345 -6.68 7.30 9.29
C ILE A 345 -8.17 7.34 9.66
N PRO A 346 -9.03 6.69 8.87
CA PRO A 346 -10.43 6.38 9.24
C PRO A 346 -10.55 5.60 10.56
N ASP A 347 -11.41 6.04 11.49
CA ASP A 347 -11.59 5.42 12.81
C ASP A 347 -11.92 3.91 12.74
N GLY A 348 -12.64 3.47 11.72
CA GLY A 348 -12.99 2.07 11.47
C GLY A 348 -11.82 1.13 11.16
N LEU A 349 -10.76 1.65 10.51
CA LEU A 349 -9.52 0.89 10.24
C LEU A 349 -8.77 0.60 11.53
N PHE A 350 -8.79 1.59 12.44
CA PHE A 350 -8.15 1.53 13.73
C PHE A 350 -8.82 0.49 14.64
N SER A 351 -10.16 0.50 14.73
CA SER A 351 -10.91 -0.44 15.56
C SER A 351 -10.88 -1.89 15.04
N GLY A 352 -10.93 -2.09 13.71
CA GLY A 352 -10.99 -3.42 13.09
C GLY A 352 -9.65 -4.15 12.93
N TYR A 353 -8.60 -3.46 12.48
CA TYR A 353 -7.32 -4.11 12.14
C TYR A 353 -6.18 -3.81 13.10
N LEU A 354 -6.07 -2.59 13.65
CA LEU A 354 -4.95 -2.22 14.53
C LEU A 354 -5.12 -2.76 15.97
N ILE A 355 -6.36 -2.94 16.45
CA ILE A 355 -6.64 -3.40 17.83
C ILE A 355 -6.85 -4.92 17.94
N ASN A 356 -7.32 -5.60 16.89
CA ASN A 356 -7.68 -7.02 17.02
C ASN A 356 -6.45 -7.91 17.31
N GLU A 357 -6.55 -8.66 18.43
CA GLU A 357 -5.45 -9.31 19.18
C GLU A 357 -4.93 -10.64 18.57
N LYS A 358 -5.40 -11.10 17.41
CA LYS A 358 -5.12 -12.47 16.95
C LYS A 358 -4.24 -12.56 15.70
N PHE A 359 -2.90 -12.46 15.80
CA PHE A 359 -2.00 -13.02 14.77
C PHE A 359 -0.58 -13.31 15.30
N LEU A 360 -0.30 -14.57 15.67
CA LEU A 360 1.04 -15.13 15.88
C LEU A 360 1.20 -16.31 14.90
N ASN A 361 1.95 -16.12 13.80
CA ASN A 361 2.50 -17.16 12.91
C ASN A 361 3.46 -16.52 11.87
N ASP A 362 4.53 -17.18 11.45
CA ASP A 362 5.66 -16.58 10.70
C ASP A 362 5.33 -15.88 9.35
N LYS A 363 4.19 -16.18 8.71
CA LYS A 363 3.73 -15.49 7.48
C LYS A 363 3.10 -14.10 7.74
N ILE A 364 2.91 -13.73 9.00
CA ILE A 364 2.27 -12.48 9.45
C ILE A 364 3.26 -11.29 9.54
N VAL A 365 4.58 -11.53 9.53
CA VAL A 365 5.60 -10.48 9.69
C VAL A 365 5.49 -9.37 8.63
N LYS A 366 5.23 -9.72 7.36
CA LYS A 366 5.02 -8.73 6.28
C LYS A 366 3.72 -7.95 6.42
N LEU A 367 2.68 -8.53 7.02
CA LEU A 367 1.41 -7.83 7.28
C LEU A 367 1.54 -6.91 8.49
N GLU A 368 2.30 -7.32 9.50
CA GLU A 368 2.64 -6.49 10.66
C GLU A 368 3.49 -5.27 10.27
N GLU A 369 4.42 -5.38 9.30
CA GLU A 369 5.12 -4.22 8.74
C GLU A 369 4.15 -3.13 8.25
N TYR A 370 3.06 -3.52 7.58
CA TYR A 370 2.04 -2.57 7.16
C TYR A 370 1.26 -1.96 8.33
N ARG A 371 0.95 -2.71 9.41
CA ARG A 371 0.36 -2.11 10.63
C ARG A 371 1.22 -0.95 11.12
N TRP A 372 2.52 -1.17 11.25
CA TRP A 372 3.46 -0.14 11.71
C TRP A 372 3.55 1.07 10.76
N GLU A 373 3.38 0.88 9.44
CA GLU A 373 3.37 1.99 8.47
C GLU A 373 2.14 2.92 8.60
N PHE A 374 1.00 2.40 9.09
CA PHE A 374 -0.22 3.20 9.19
C PHE A 374 -0.32 4.01 10.48
N ILE A 375 0.25 3.53 11.58
CA ILE A 375 0.08 4.14 12.91
C ILE A 375 0.66 5.59 13.04
N PRO A 376 1.63 6.08 12.24
CA PRO A 376 1.99 7.51 12.26
C PRO A 376 0.87 8.49 11.85
N TYR A 377 -0.19 7.99 11.19
CA TYR A 377 -1.30 8.78 10.64
C TYR A 377 -2.50 8.90 11.61
N LEU A 378 -2.33 8.59 12.90
CA LEU A 378 -3.40 8.70 13.88
C LEU A 378 -3.85 10.15 14.03
N SER A 379 -5.17 10.33 14.05
CA SER A 379 -5.79 11.65 14.03
C SER A 379 -6.52 12.01 15.31
N SER A 380 -6.68 11.08 16.27
CA SER A 380 -7.44 11.34 17.50
C SER A 380 -6.78 10.81 18.78
N LEU A 381 -6.99 11.54 19.89
CA LEU A 381 -6.54 11.15 21.23
C LEU A 381 -7.13 9.81 21.69
N ASN A 382 -8.37 9.49 21.26
CA ASN A 382 -9.02 8.23 21.58
C ASN A 382 -8.30 7.04 20.96
N GLN A 383 -7.86 7.17 19.70
CA GLN A 383 -7.05 6.14 19.04
C GLN A 383 -5.73 5.94 19.79
N LEU A 384 -5.06 7.03 20.21
CA LEU A 384 -3.82 6.94 20.96
C LEU A 384 -3.99 6.24 22.32
N LYS A 385 -5.07 6.56 23.06
CA LYS A 385 -5.41 5.87 24.32
C LYS A 385 -5.68 4.36 24.10
N GLN A 386 -6.29 3.99 22.97
CA GLN A 386 -6.54 2.59 22.61
C GLN A 386 -5.24 1.85 22.23
N LEU A 387 -4.29 2.47 21.53
CA LEU A 387 -2.97 1.86 21.26
C LEU A 387 -2.20 1.57 22.53
N ILE A 388 -2.22 2.47 23.50
CA ILE A 388 -1.50 2.30 24.76
C ILE A 388 -2.03 1.10 25.55
N LYS A 389 -3.33 0.79 25.43
CA LYS A 389 -3.91 -0.43 26.01
C LYS A 389 -3.34 -1.70 25.38
N LEU A 390 -3.07 -1.70 24.06
CA LEU A 390 -2.42 -2.83 23.38
C LEU A 390 -0.98 -3.01 23.86
N TYR A 391 -0.25 -1.91 24.02
CA TYR A 391 1.11 -1.93 24.54
C TYR A 391 1.23 -2.53 25.94
N SER A 392 0.21 -2.38 26.79
CA SER A 392 0.17 -3.02 28.10
C SER A 392 -0.12 -4.52 28.08
N LYS A 393 -0.68 -5.06 26.99
CA LYS A 393 -1.20 -6.44 26.95
C LYS A 393 -0.26 -7.44 26.28
N ASN A 394 0.60 -6.99 25.36
CA ASN A 394 1.36 -7.89 24.49
C ASN A 394 2.86 -7.78 24.69
N GLU A 395 3.48 -8.93 24.92
CA GLU A 395 4.94 -9.10 24.91
C GLU A 395 5.46 -9.14 23.47
N PHE A 396 5.48 -7.98 22.81
CA PHE A 396 5.96 -7.90 21.43
C PHE A 396 7.46 -8.26 21.31
N PRO A 397 7.92 -8.72 20.14
CA PRO A 397 9.34 -8.79 19.80
C PRO A 397 10.04 -7.44 19.95
N VAL A 398 11.37 -7.47 20.05
CA VAL A 398 12.22 -6.28 20.25
C VAL A 398 11.98 -5.22 19.17
N GLU A 399 11.89 -5.62 17.91
CA GLU A 399 11.72 -4.73 16.76
C GLU A 399 10.39 -3.99 16.81
N TRP A 400 9.34 -4.67 17.27
CA TRP A 400 8.01 -4.12 17.36
C TRP A 400 7.87 -3.17 18.54
N ASN A 401 8.49 -3.48 19.69
CA ASN A 401 8.57 -2.54 20.80
C ASN A 401 9.32 -1.28 20.41
N SER A 402 10.43 -1.41 19.68
CA SER A 402 11.21 -0.26 19.19
C SER A 402 10.35 0.63 18.27
N LYS A 403 9.73 0.05 17.23
CA LYS A 403 8.82 0.77 16.32
C LYS A 403 7.63 1.40 17.05
N PHE A 404 7.02 0.69 17.99
CA PHE A 404 5.88 1.19 18.76
C PHE A 404 6.24 2.48 19.52
N ILE A 405 7.41 2.53 20.16
CA ILE A 405 7.87 3.71 20.90
C ILE A 405 8.11 4.90 19.94
N GLU A 406 8.75 4.67 18.79
CA GLU A 406 8.97 5.71 17.78
C GLU A 406 7.66 6.30 17.26
N ILE A 407 6.66 5.45 17.08
CA ILE A 407 5.37 5.89 16.57
C ILE A 407 4.60 6.65 17.64
N LEU A 408 4.59 6.19 18.89
CA LEU A 408 3.98 6.94 20.00
C LEU A 408 4.54 8.37 20.07
N ARG A 409 5.86 8.52 19.92
CA ARG A 409 6.50 9.83 19.87
C ARG A 409 5.94 10.69 18.74
N GLN A 410 5.88 10.17 17.51
CA GLN A 410 5.40 10.92 16.35
C GLN A 410 3.94 11.33 16.51
N SER A 411 3.10 10.43 17.01
CA SER A 411 1.67 10.69 17.22
C SER A 411 1.43 11.73 18.31
N ILE A 412 2.20 11.67 19.42
CA ILE A 412 2.15 12.70 20.46
C ILE A 412 2.55 14.07 19.90
N LYS A 413 3.64 14.12 19.13
CA LYS A 413 4.10 15.35 18.49
C LYS A 413 3.04 15.99 17.59
N ASN A 414 2.31 15.18 16.82
CA ASN A 414 1.28 15.68 15.91
C ASN A 414 0.00 16.14 16.62
N LEU A 415 -0.30 15.59 17.81
CA LEU A 415 -1.56 15.85 18.53
C LEU A 415 -1.45 16.94 19.60
N ILE A 416 -0.24 17.37 19.97
CA ILE A 416 -0.04 18.30 21.08
C ILE A 416 -0.41 19.73 20.68
N ASN A 417 -1.44 20.27 21.34
CA ASN A 417 -1.98 21.62 21.15
C ASN A 417 -2.31 22.24 22.51
N GLU A 418 -2.56 23.55 22.55
CA GLU A 418 -2.92 24.32 23.76
C GLU A 418 -4.11 23.73 24.54
N GLU A 419 -5.07 23.11 23.86
CA GLU A 419 -6.27 22.55 24.50
C GLU A 419 -6.02 21.17 25.15
N ASN A 420 -5.07 20.40 24.63
CA ASN A 420 -4.94 18.96 24.92
C ASN A 420 -3.64 18.56 25.63
N TYR A 421 -2.75 19.52 25.93
CA TYR A 421 -1.42 19.22 26.48
C TYR A 421 -1.48 18.49 27.84
N LEU A 422 -2.45 18.82 28.70
CA LEU A 422 -2.62 18.13 30.00
C LEU A 422 -2.98 16.66 29.82
N GLU A 423 -3.92 16.33 28.93
CA GLU A 423 -4.25 14.92 28.67
C GLU A 423 -3.07 14.16 28.08
N ILE A 424 -2.34 14.79 27.15
CA ILE A 424 -1.14 14.23 26.54
C ILE A 424 -0.03 14.03 27.56
N SER A 425 0.07 14.90 28.57
CA SER A 425 1.04 14.73 29.64
C SER A 425 0.79 13.48 30.49
N GLU A 426 -0.47 13.16 30.82
CA GLU A 426 -0.81 11.93 31.56
C GLU A 426 -0.52 10.68 30.73
N ILE A 427 -0.72 10.78 29.42
CA ILE A 427 -0.35 9.77 28.44
C ILE A 427 1.16 9.54 28.41
N ILE A 428 1.97 10.60 28.33
CA ILE A 428 3.44 10.53 28.38
C ILE A 428 3.88 9.86 29.69
N LYS A 429 3.30 10.24 30.83
CA LYS A 429 3.59 9.64 32.13
C LYS A 429 3.31 8.13 32.15
N SER A 430 2.18 7.71 31.59
CA SER A 430 1.81 6.29 31.46
C SER A 430 2.75 5.50 30.55
N ILE A 431 3.34 6.14 29.54
CA ILE A 431 4.33 5.51 28.66
C ILE A 431 5.67 5.37 29.38
N ILE A 432 6.15 6.44 30.04
CA ILE A 432 7.42 6.44 30.77
C ILE A 432 7.45 5.36 31.86
N SER A 433 6.33 5.16 32.58
CA SER A 433 6.26 4.11 33.60
C SER A 433 6.41 2.68 33.06
N LYS A 434 6.18 2.48 31.76
CA LYS A 434 6.36 1.19 31.08
C LYS A 434 7.77 0.95 30.53
N PHE A 435 8.63 1.97 30.47
CA PHE A 435 9.99 1.80 29.96
C PHE A 435 10.84 0.87 30.82
N LEU A 436 10.74 0.97 32.14
CA LEU A 436 11.53 0.13 33.05
C LEU A 436 11.18 -1.38 32.91
N PRO A 437 9.91 -1.81 32.91
CA PRO A 437 9.54 -3.20 32.60
C PRO A 437 10.05 -3.73 31.26
N ILE A 438 10.15 -2.86 30.25
CA ILE A 438 10.59 -3.27 28.90
C ILE A 438 12.10 -3.40 28.86
N LEU A 439 12.82 -2.47 29.48
CA LEU A 439 14.25 -2.56 29.64
C LEU A 439 14.63 -3.78 30.49
N SER A 440 13.90 -4.09 31.55
CA SER A 440 14.21 -5.26 32.39
C SER A 440 14.05 -6.58 31.63
N LYS A 441 13.14 -6.64 30.64
CA LYS A 441 12.99 -7.78 29.74
C LYS A 441 14.05 -7.83 28.63
N PHE A 442 14.47 -6.68 28.12
CA PHE A 442 15.38 -6.56 26.98
C PHE A 442 16.64 -5.74 27.32
N GLN A 443 17.30 -6.10 28.43
CA GLN A 443 18.33 -5.27 29.08
C GLN A 443 19.42 -4.79 28.11
N TYR A 444 19.89 -5.61 27.18
CA TYR A 444 21.00 -5.25 26.29
C TYR A 444 20.58 -4.86 24.87
N SER A 445 19.28 -4.66 24.62
CA SER A 445 18.81 -4.28 23.29
C SER A 445 19.07 -2.79 23.02
N GLN A 446 20.09 -2.51 22.21
CA GLN A 446 20.39 -1.16 21.75
C GLN A 446 19.21 -0.52 21.00
N LEU A 447 18.43 -1.32 20.25
CA LEU A 447 17.25 -0.83 19.50
C LEU A 447 16.18 -0.24 20.41
N ILE A 448 15.96 -0.84 21.58
CA ILE A 448 14.98 -0.34 22.56
C ILE A 448 15.53 0.88 23.29
N GLN A 449 16.80 0.86 23.67
CA GLN A 449 17.43 2.02 24.30
C GLN A 449 17.37 3.23 23.36
N PHE A 450 17.72 3.08 22.07
CA PHE A 450 17.63 4.14 21.09
C PHE A 450 16.20 4.64 20.88
N SER A 451 15.20 3.75 20.82
CA SER A 451 13.81 4.18 20.67
C SER A 451 13.30 4.94 21.90
N ILE A 452 13.70 4.54 23.11
CA ILE A 452 13.42 5.30 24.34
C ILE A 452 14.08 6.68 24.28
N PHE A 453 15.35 6.80 23.85
CA PHE A 453 15.98 8.11 23.69
C PHE A 453 15.33 8.97 22.60
N GLN A 454 14.93 8.37 21.48
CA GLN A 454 14.13 9.05 20.46
C GLN A 454 12.84 9.59 21.07
N PHE A 455 12.16 8.80 21.90
CA PHE A 455 10.97 9.25 22.62
C PHE A 455 11.28 10.40 23.58
N LEU A 456 12.35 10.33 24.37
CA LEU A 456 12.75 11.43 25.27
C LEU A 456 13.13 12.71 24.51
N LYS A 457 13.60 12.60 23.26
CA LYS A 457 13.85 13.75 22.39
C LYS A 457 12.58 14.56 22.08
N LEU A 458 11.39 13.97 22.24
CA LEU A 458 10.10 14.65 22.14
C LEU A 458 10.07 15.95 22.96
N PHE A 459 10.63 15.94 24.19
CA PHE A 459 10.65 17.13 25.04
C PHE A 459 11.44 18.30 24.44
N LYS A 460 12.43 18.03 23.58
CA LYS A 460 13.17 19.09 22.85
C LYS A 460 12.37 19.66 21.68
N GLU A 461 11.37 18.93 21.18
CA GLU A 461 10.59 19.29 20.00
C GLU A 461 9.26 19.96 20.34
N ILE A 462 8.78 19.78 21.57
CA ILE A 462 7.55 20.39 22.08
C ILE A 462 7.84 21.80 22.64
N PRO A 463 6.94 22.78 22.43
CA PRO A 463 7.03 24.08 23.09
C PRO A 463 7.18 23.95 24.61
N LYS A 464 8.14 24.68 25.20
CA LYS A 464 8.48 24.58 26.64
C LYS A 464 7.26 24.72 27.57
N GLN A 465 6.28 25.53 27.18
CA GLN A 465 5.04 25.78 27.93
C GLN A 465 4.16 24.53 28.14
N TYR A 466 4.28 23.52 27.28
CA TYR A 466 3.49 22.29 27.36
C TYR A 466 4.19 21.17 28.12
N ILE A 467 5.43 21.39 28.56
CA ILE A 467 6.23 20.38 29.24
C ILE A 467 5.86 20.37 30.72
N ILE A 468 5.32 19.24 31.20
CA ILE A 468 5.14 19.04 32.64
C ILE A 468 6.41 18.45 33.24
N LEU A 469 6.97 19.14 34.24
CA LEU A 469 8.26 18.80 34.87
C LEU A 469 8.31 17.39 35.47
N SER A 470 7.18 16.89 35.98
CA SER A 470 7.10 15.52 36.53
C SER A 470 7.31 14.42 35.48
N ASN A 471 7.09 14.73 34.20
CA ASN A 471 7.38 13.82 33.09
C ASN A 471 8.80 14.00 32.55
N LEU A 472 9.39 15.19 32.72
CA LEU A 472 10.75 15.51 32.31
C LEU A 472 11.78 14.85 33.24
N VAL A 473 11.58 14.94 34.54
CA VAL A 473 12.47 14.32 35.53
C VAL A 473 12.13 12.83 35.64
N LEU A 474 12.97 12.01 35.03
CA LEU A 474 12.78 10.56 35.01
C LEU A 474 13.07 9.92 36.38
N PRO A 475 12.41 8.80 36.71
CA PRO A 475 12.71 8.03 37.92
C PRO A 475 14.19 7.58 37.95
N PRO A 476 14.86 7.59 39.12
CA PRO A 476 16.26 7.14 39.25
C PRO A 476 16.51 5.76 38.68
N ASP A 477 15.64 4.79 38.98
CA ASP A 477 15.76 3.40 38.52
C ASP A 477 15.80 3.30 36.99
N LEU A 478 15.02 4.13 36.30
CA LEU A 478 14.98 4.17 34.84
C LEU A 478 16.28 4.75 34.28
N ILE A 479 16.79 5.85 34.85
CA ILE A 479 18.06 6.47 34.43
C ILE A 479 19.23 5.51 34.66
N TYR A 480 19.30 4.89 35.84
CA TYR A 480 20.37 3.96 36.18
C TYR A 480 20.33 2.71 35.31
N THR A 481 19.14 2.16 35.07
CA THR A 481 18.98 1.03 34.15
C THR A 481 19.41 1.43 32.73
N LEU A 482 18.97 2.57 32.22
CA LEU A 482 19.39 3.05 30.89
C LEU A 482 20.90 3.23 30.78
N TYR A 483 21.55 3.76 31.83
CA TYR A 483 23.00 3.96 31.85
C TYR A 483 23.75 2.64 31.87
N PHE A 484 23.52 1.78 32.88
CA PHE A 484 24.29 0.55 33.08
C PHE A 484 23.97 -0.55 32.07
N SER A 485 22.77 -0.54 31.49
CA SER A 485 22.42 -1.50 30.43
C SER A 485 23.00 -1.12 29.07
N SER A 486 23.56 0.09 28.93
CA SER A 486 24.10 0.59 27.67
C SER A 486 25.60 0.29 27.50
N ASN A 487 25.93 -0.62 26.59
CA ASN A 487 27.30 -0.87 26.16
C ASN A 487 27.72 0.02 24.97
N ASN A 488 26.93 1.05 24.64
CA ASN A 488 27.15 1.90 23.47
C ASN A 488 27.46 3.35 23.89
N PRO A 489 28.64 3.89 23.54
CA PRO A 489 29.07 5.26 23.87
C PRO A 489 28.07 6.35 23.43
N ILE A 490 27.41 6.14 22.29
CA ILE A 490 26.45 7.09 21.72
C ILE A 490 25.25 7.24 22.67
N ILE A 491 24.78 6.13 23.24
CA ILE A 491 23.63 6.10 24.16
C ILE A 491 23.97 6.87 25.44
N ILE A 492 25.14 6.62 26.02
CA ILE A 492 25.60 7.38 27.20
C ILE A 492 25.73 8.87 26.88
N SER A 493 26.32 9.23 25.73
CA SER A 493 26.37 10.63 25.30
C SER A 493 24.97 11.24 25.16
N LYS A 494 23.97 10.48 24.70
CA LYS A 494 22.58 10.95 24.58
C LYS A 494 21.89 11.08 25.95
N ILE A 495 22.19 10.21 26.91
CA ILE A 495 21.77 10.36 28.31
C ILE A 495 22.28 11.69 28.86
N CYS A 496 23.59 11.92 28.76
CA CYS A 496 24.22 13.16 29.21
C CYS A 496 23.60 14.41 28.55
N GLU A 497 23.30 14.35 27.25
CA GLU A 497 22.62 15.42 26.51
C GLU A 497 21.19 15.68 27.01
N TYR A 498 20.46 14.63 27.40
CA TYR A 498 19.12 14.74 27.98
C TYR A 498 19.17 15.33 29.39
N LEU A 499 20.10 14.88 30.22
CA LEU A 499 20.29 15.37 31.59
C LEU A 499 20.56 16.88 31.59
N ASN A 500 21.48 17.34 30.74
CA ASN A 500 21.80 18.76 30.63
C ASN A 500 20.59 19.58 30.14
N PHE A 501 19.83 19.06 29.17
CA PHE A 501 18.59 19.70 28.71
C PHE A 501 17.53 19.81 29.82
N SER A 502 17.36 18.75 30.63
CA SER A 502 16.39 18.78 31.73
C SER A 502 16.78 19.77 32.82
N LYS A 503 18.08 19.93 33.10
CA LYS A 503 18.61 20.97 33.98
C LYS A 503 18.26 22.37 33.48
N ASP A 504 18.46 22.64 32.19
CA ASP A 504 18.17 23.96 31.61
C ASP A 504 16.69 24.33 31.74
N ILE A 505 15.78 23.37 31.62
CA ILE A 505 14.35 23.62 31.84
C ILE A 505 14.08 23.88 33.32
N LEU A 506 14.57 23.03 34.22
CA LEU A 506 14.35 23.16 35.67
C LEU A 506 14.87 24.50 36.22
N GLN A 507 15.99 25.02 35.68
CA GLN A 507 16.56 26.30 36.10
C GLN A 507 15.78 27.52 35.61
N ASN A 508 15.07 27.40 34.48
CA ASN A 508 14.33 28.50 33.86
C ASN A 508 12.89 28.63 34.36
N GLU A 509 12.49 27.82 35.34
CA GLU A 509 11.15 27.88 35.94
C GLU A 509 11.01 29.09 36.88
N PRO A 510 10.04 29.99 36.65
CA PRO A 510 9.94 31.25 37.37
C PRO A 510 9.41 31.12 38.81
N LEU A 511 8.72 30.01 39.12
CA LEU A 511 8.08 29.78 40.42
C LEU A 511 8.63 28.51 41.05
N ILE A 512 9.44 28.65 42.09
CA ILE A 512 9.95 27.52 42.87
C ILE A 512 8.85 27.05 43.82
N THR A 513 8.27 25.89 43.53
CA THR A 513 7.31 25.21 44.41
C THR A 513 8.00 24.01 45.09
N ASN A 514 7.48 23.55 46.23
CA ASN A 514 8.01 22.37 46.94
C ASN A 514 8.14 21.13 46.02
N GLN A 515 7.25 20.98 45.04
CA GLN A 515 7.31 19.89 44.06
C GLN A 515 8.50 20.05 43.11
N ILE A 516 8.79 21.26 42.65
CA ILE A 516 9.92 21.56 41.77
C ILE A 516 11.24 21.33 42.52
N GLU A 517 11.31 21.71 43.80
CA GLU A 517 12.48 21.43 44.63
C GLU A 517 12.73 19.92 44.78
N GLN A 518 11.67 19.13 45.04
CA GLN A 518 11.78 17.68 45.10
C GLN A 518 12.28 17.07 43.78
N LEU A 519 11.71 17.49 42.64
CA LEU A 519 12.13 17.04 41.32
C LEU A 519 13.59 17.45 41.01
N THR A 520 13.98 18.66 41.39
CA THR A 520 15.34 19.18 41.23
C THR A 520 16.34 18.38 42.09
N ASN A 521 15.95 18.01 43.31
CA ASN A 521 16.77 17.17 44.18
C ASN A 521 16.96 15.76 43.62
N ILE A 522 15.89 15.15 43.10
CA ILE A 522 15.96 13.86 42.40
C ILE A 522 16.89 13.96 41.18
N HIS A 523 16.74 15.01 40.37
CA HIS A 523 17.58 15.24 39.21
C HIS A 523 19.07 15.37 39.57
N ASN A 524 19.36 16.23 40.55
CA ASN A 524 20.73 16.46 41.00
C ASN A 524 21.37 15.22 41.64
N SER A 525 20.57 14.33 42.23
CA SER A 525 21.03 13.07 42.82
C SER A 525 21.65 12.17 41.75
N TYR A 526 20.91 11.77 40.71
CA TYR A 526 21.45 10.88 39.68
C TYR A 526 22.52 11.55 38.82
N VAL A 527 22.46 12.87 38.61
CA VAL A 527 23.51 13.62 37.91
C VAL A 527 24.83 13.53 38.67
N ARG A 528 24.79 13.73 40.00
CA ARG A 528 25.97 13.62 40.86
C ARG A 528 26.55 12.21 40.83
N ASP A 529 25.71 11.18 40.85
CA ASP A 529 26.15 9.78 40.79
C ASP A 529 26.86 9.48 39.47
N ILE A 530 26.28 9.88 38.34
CA ILE A 530 26.87 9.68 37.01
C ILE A 530 28.20 10.43 36.87
N ILE A 531 28.30 11.68 37.35
CA ILE A 531 29.56 12.44 37.35
C ILE A 531 30.61 11.75 38.23
N ASN A 532 30.18 11.24 39.39
CA ASN A 532 31.06 10.55 40.31
C ASN A 532 31.60 9.23 39.75
N LEU A 533 30.83 8.59 38.88
CA LEU A 533 31.21 7.37 38.17
C LEU A 533 32.12 7.68 36.99
N ILE A 534 31.74 8.62 36.11
CA ILE A 534 32.48 8.91 34.87
C ILE A 534 33.82 9.60 35.13
N TRP A 535 33.84 10.60 36.03
CA TRP A 535 34.96 11.54 36.13
C TRP A 535 35.65 11.57 37.49
N THR A 536 34.92 11.64 38.61
CA THR A 536 35.58 11.90 39.91
C THR A 536 36.05 10.62 40.63
N ASN A 537 35.67 9.44 40.16
CA ASN A 537 35.92 8.13 40.82
C ASN A 537 35.38 8.05 42.26
N LYS A 538 34.30 8.78 42.56
CA LYS A 538 33.67 8.84 43.90
C LYS A 538 32.36 8.08 44.00
N ALA A 539 32.00 7.32 42.97
CA ALA A 539 30.74 6.57 42.91
C ALA A 539 30.61 5.56 44.06
N PHE A 540 31.63 4.75 44.31
CA PHE A 540 31.58 3.60 45.22
C PHE A 540 32.46 3.78 46.49
N ILE A 541 32.53 5.00 47.03
CA ILE A 541 33.30 5.25 48.27
C ILE A 541 32.46 4.83 49.50
N LEU A 542 32.98 3.87 50.26
CA LEU A 542 32.34 3.28 51.45
C LEU A 542 32.29 4.22 52.68
N THR A 543 33.15 5.23 52.76
CA THR A 543 33.33 6.09 53.96
C THR A 543 32.33 7.26 54.06
N LYS A 544 31.24 7.18 53.31
CA LYS A 544 30.24 8.24 53.17
C LYS A 544 29.29 8.21 54.36
N SER A 545 29.49 9.15 55.30
CA SER A 545 28.80 9.22 56.60
C SER A 545 27.45 9.95 56.56
N SER A 546 26.97 10.38 55.39
CA SER A 546 25.68 11.07 55.30
C SER A 546 24.57 10.14 54.81
N VAL A 547 23.39 10.26 55.43
CA VAL A 547 22.17 9.49 55.10
C VAL A 547 21.70 9.71 53.64
N ASN A 548 22.27 10.71 52.94
CA ASN A 548 21.93 11.08 51.57
C ASN A 548 23.03 10.72 50.54
N ASP A 549 23.92 9.79 50.88
CA ASP A 549 25.02 9.43 49.99
C ASP A 549 24.59 8.45 48.91
N TYR A 550 24.16 9.05 47.80
CA TYR A 550 23.76 8.41 46.57
C TYR A 550 24.94 7.58 46.00
N SER A 551 24.73 6.26 45.94
CA SER A 551 25.60 5.29 45.27
C SER A 551 24.75 4.46 44.32
N PHE A 552 24.00 5.13 43.44
CA PHE A 552 23.02 4.50 42.55
C PHE A 552 21.92 3.72 43.29
N GLY A 553 21.63 4.10 44.55
CA GLY A 553 20.67 3.40 45.42
C GLY A 553 21.18 2.10 46.04
N ILE A 554 22.47 1.77 45.89
CA ILE A 554 23.08 0.55 46.41
C ILE A 554 23.55 0.78 47.85
N SER A 555 23.34 -0.20 48.74
CA SER A 555 23.80 -0.12 50.13
C SER A 555 25.31 -0.29 50.25
N ASN A 556 25.90 0.39 51.24
CA ASN A 556 27.34 0.26 51.54
C ASN A 556 27.72 -1.18 51.93
N GLU A 557 26.80 -1.93 52.55
CA GLU A 557 26.98 -3.34 52.89
C GLU A 557 27.17 -4.19 51.63
N PHE A 558 26.32 -4.01 50.62
CA PHE A 558 26.44 -4.71 49.34
C PHE A 558 27.73 -4.33 48.62
N LEU A 559 28.07 -3.04 48.58
CA LEU A 559 29.32 -2.58 47.96
C LEU A 559 30.56 -3.19 48.62
N GLY A 560 30.57 -3.27 49.96
CA GLY A 560 31.67 -3.89 50.70
C GLY A 560 31.82 -5.38 50.40
N LEU A 561 30.72 -6.14 50.37
CA LEU A 561 30.74 -7.55 49.97
C LEU A 561 31.16 -7.73 48.52
N PHE A 562 30.67 -6.87 47.63
CA PHE A 562 30.96 -6.95 46.21
C PHE A 562 32.45 -6.64 45.94
N GLU A 563 33.02 -5.61 46.57
CA GLU A 563 34.45 -5.27 46.47
C GLU A 563 35.36 -6.42 46.96
N LEU A 564 34.95 -7.17 48.00
CA LEU A 564 35.70 -8.33 48.50
C LEU A 564 35.68 -9.54 47.55
N HIS A 565 34.62 -9.69 46.76
CA HIS A 565 34.41 -10.89 45.92
C HIS A 565 34.78 -10.69 44.44
N ILE A 566 35.00 -9.46 43.98
CA ILE A 566 35.43 -9.20 42.60
C ILE A 566 36.91 -9.56 42.45
N PRO A 567 37.27 -10.47 41.52
CA PRO A 567 38.67 -10.73 41.21
C PRO A 567 39.25 -9.54 40.41
N LEU A 568 40.12 -8.77 41.06
CA LEU A 568 40.94 -7.75 40.40
C LEU A 568 42.31 -8.34 40.09
N PHE A 569 42.64 -8.45 38.81
CA PHE A 569 43.88 -9.08 38.34
C PHE A 569 45.05 -8.09 38.18
N ASP A 570 44.78 -6.79 38.34
CA ASP A 570 45.77 -5.71 38.24
C ASP A 570 45.86 -4.98 39.58
N SER A 571 47.08 -4.85 40.12
CA SER A 571 47.35 -4.14 41.38
C SER A 571 46.98 -2.66 41.32
N ASN A 572 46.93 -2.10 40.11
CA ASN A 572 46.60 -0.70 39.89
C ASN A 572 45.09 -0.44 39.81
N LEU A 573 44.26 -1.46 39.61
CA LEU A 573 42.82 -1.31 39.54
C LEU A 573 42.18 -1.33 40.93
N GLN A 574 41.30 -0.37 41.17
CA GLN A 574 40.42 -0.36 42.34
C GLN A 574 38.97 -0.48 41.87
N PHE A 575 38.11 -1.10 42.68
CA PHE A 575 36.69 -1.23 42.35
C PHE A 575 36.04 0.12 41.98
N ARG A 576 36.47 1.19 42.67
CA ARG A 576 35.99 2.57 42.48
C ARG A 576 36.32 3.18 41.12
N SER A 577 37.35 2.68 40.43
CA SER A 577 37.81 3.22 39.15
C SER A 577 37.25 2.48 37.94
N LEU A 578 36.73 1.25 38.10
CA LEU A 578 36.33 0.35 37.01
C LEU A 578 35.31 0.93 36.01
N TYR A 579 34.48 1.89 36.42
CA TYR A 579 33.42 2.45 35.57
C TYR A 579 33.71 3.88 35.11
N ASN A 580 34.93 4.38 35.32
CA ASN A 580 35.31 5.70 34.83
C ASN A 580 35.43 5.74 33.31
N LEU A 581 35.59 6.93 32.74
CA LEU A 581 35.70 7.13 31.30
C LEU A 581 36.77 6.24 30.63
N HIS A 582 37.85 5.92 31.34
CA HIS A 582 39.01 5.22 30.78
C HIS A 582 38.96 3.70 30.97
N GLN A 583 38.19 3.22 31.95
CA GLN A 583 38.13 1.82 32.37
C GLN A 583 36.75 1.19 32.13
N SER A 584 35.72 2.01 31.89
CA SER A 584 34.37 1.51 31.59
C SER A 584 34.36 0.63 30.33
N PRO A 585 33.59 -0.47 30.33
CA PRO A 585 33.45 -1.33 29.14
C PRO A 585 33.02 -0.57 27.89
N THR A 586 32.28 0.53 28.08
CA THR A 586 31.75 1.36 27.00
C THR A 586 32.82 2.27 26.37
N PHE A 587 33.64 2.95 27.16
CA PHE A 587 34.58 3.97 26.66
C PHE A 587 36.06 3.55 26.68
N ALA A 588 36.43 2.47 27.37
CA ALA A 588 37.84 2.09 27.54
C ALA A 588 38.59 1.94 26.21
N GLN A 589 37.98 1.29 25.22
CA GLN A 589 38.60 1.12 23.90
C GLN A 589 38.79 2.45 23.16
N LEU A 590 37.79 3.33 23.21
CA LEU A 590 37.88 4.65 22.58
C LEU A 590 38.93 5.52 23.27
N SER A 591 38.92 5.55 24.61
CA SER A 591 39.91 6.26 25.41
C SER A 591 41.32 5.76 25.13
N ALA A 592 41.54 4.45 25.04
CA ALA A 592 42.85 3.86 24.76
C ALA A 592 43.33 4.20 23.34
N LYS A 593 42.44 4.18 22.34
CA LYS A 593 42.77 4.58 20.97
C LYS A 593 43.17 6.05 20.91
N ILE A 594 42.38 6.93 21.52
CA ILE A 594 42.61 8.37 21.56
C ILE A 594 43.93 8.70 22.28
N LEU A 595 44.26 7.95 23.34
CA LEU A 595 45.53 8.04 24.06
C LEU A 595 46.71 7.62 23.16
N ARG A 596 46.61 6.50 22.46
CA ARG A 596 47.64 6.07 21.49
C ARG A 596 47.85 7.11 20.40
N ASP A 597 46.77 7.72 19.90
CA ASP A 597 46.85 8.82 18.93
C ASP A 597 47.42 10.12 19.52
N LEU A 598 47.51 10.27 20.86
CA LEU A 598 48.24 11.35 21.51
C LEU A 598 49.72 10.99 21.63
N GLU A 599 50.03 9.77 22.05
CA GLU A 599 51.39 9.23 22.15
C GLU A 599 52.10 9.23 20.78
N ASP A 600 51.45 8.74 19.73
CA ASP A 600 52.00 8.68 18.37
C ASP A 600 52.26 10.06 17.75
N LYS A 601 51.60 11.12 18.25
CA LYS A 601 51.79 12.50 17.77
C LYS A 601 52.91 13.23 18.50
N ASP A 602 53.33 12.76 19.67
CA ASP A 602 54.40 13.38 20.43
C ASP A 602 55.72 12.68 20.10
N GLU A 603 56.61 13.37 19.37
CA GLU A 603 57.91 12.85 18.96
C GLU A 603 58.81 12.48 20.16
N ASN A 604 58.52 13.02 21.35
CA ASN A 604 59.29 12.74 22.57
C ASN A 604 58.76 11.51 23.34
N CYS A 605 57.64 10.92 22.93
CA CYS A 605 57.02 9.79 23.62
C CYS A 605 57.64 8.47 23.14
N LEU A 606 58.62 7.94 23.88
CA LEU A 606 59.32 6.69 23.57
C LEU A 606 58.69 5.47 24.25
N VAL A 607 58.12 5.64 25.44
CA VAL A 607 57.44 4.58 26.18
C VAL A 607 55.93 4.80 26.13
N ARG A 608 55.16 3.73 25.94
CA ARG A 608 53.69 3.78 25.91
C ARG A 608 53.09 3.30 27.22
N LEU A 609 51.94 3.84 27.57
CA LEU A 609 51.18 3.33 28.70
C LEU A 609 50.61 1.94 28.38
N GLU A 610 50.90 0.97 29.24
CA GLU A 610 50.26 -0.34 29.18
C GLU A 610 48.92 -0.31 29.91
N GLY A 611 47.84 -0.66 29.21
CA GLY A 611 46.50 -0.72 29.78
C GLY A 611 45.74 0.61 29.78
N PRO A 612 44.63 0.69 30.55
CA PRO A 612 43.79 1.88 30.61
C PRO A 612 44.45 2.99 31.43
N LEU A 613 44.11 4.25 31.12
CA LEU A 613 44.63 5.41 31.83
C LEU A 613 44.31 5.33 33.33
N ASN A 614 45.35 5.37 34.16
CA ASN A 614 45.26 5.33 35.61
C ASN A 614 46.37 6.16 36.25
N ASN A 615 46.08 6.80 37.39
CA ASN A 615 47.06 7.61 38.11
C ASN A 615 48.26 6.78 38.57
N SER A 616 48.04 5.57 39.09
CA SER A 616 49.14 4.71 39.57
C SER A 616 50.01 4.20 38.43
N ALA A 617 49.41 3.78 37.32
CA ALA A 617 50.17 3.36 36.13
C ALA A 617 51.00 4.50 35.52
N VAL A 618 50.48 5.74 35.53
CA VAL A 618 51.26 6.90 35.08
C VAL A 618 52.35 7.29 36.08
N LEU A 619 52.12 7.12 37.39
CA LEU A 619 53.15 7.31 38.42
C LEU A 619 54.33 6.35 38.23
N GLU A 620 54.08 5.10 37.84
CA GLU A 620 55.13 4.12 37.52
C GLU A 620 55.99 4.53 36.30
N LEU A 621 55.41 5.30 35.37
CA LEU A 621 56.11 5.86 34.22
C LEU A 621 56.84 7.18 34.53
N GLN A 622 56.69 7.76 35.72
CA GLN A 622 57.40 9.00 36.07
C GLN A 622 58.91 8.77 36.09
N GLY A 623 59.61 9.42 35.17
CA GLY A 623 61.05 9.26 34.94
C GLY A 623 61.40 8.52 33.64
N GLN A 624 60.40 8.04 32.89
CA GLN A 624 60.53 7.55 31.52
C GLN A 624 60.02 8.61 30.52
N ASP A 625 60.49 8.54 29.28
CA ASP A 625 60.09 9.45 28.19
C ASP A 625 58.68 9.11 27.68
N TRP A 626 57.65 9.42 28.50
CA TRP A 626 56.24 9.44 28.11
C TRP A 626 55.79 10.89 27.80
N LEU A 627 54.48 11.11 27.63
CA LEU A 627 53.88 12.43 27.41
C LEU A 627 54.26 13.42 28.53
N ASN A 628 54.74 14.61 28.13
CA ASN A 628 55.04 15.71 29.07
C ASN A 628 53.76 16.45 29.50
N LYS A 629 52.78 15.69 30.03
CA LYS A 629 51.47 16.17 30.48
C LYS A 629 51.07 15.49 31.78
N THR A 630 50.33 16.20 32.62
CA THR A 630 49.72 15.60 33.81
C THR A 630 48.58 14.67 33.41
N VAL A 631 48.26 13.68 34.25
CA VAL A 631 47.12 12.77 33.98
C VAL A 631 45.85 13.56 33.71
N ASP A 632 45.55 14.57 34.51
CA ASP A 632 44.35 15.40 34.32
C ASP A 632 44.34 16.17 33.00
N GLN A 633 45.50 16.63 32.50
CA GLN A 633 45.60 17.25 31.17
C GLN A 633 45.30 16.23 30.06
N VAL A 634 45.88 15.03 30.16
CA VAL A 634 45.61 13.94 29.21
C VAL A 634 44.12 13.56 29.22
N ARG A 635 43.48 13.51 30.39
CA ARG A 635 42.04 13.25 30.53
C ARG A 635 41.19 14.31 29.82
N VAL A 636 41.56 15.59 29.95
CA VAL A 636 40.88 16.70 29.26
C VAL A 636 41.09 16.62 27.75
N ASP A 637 42.30 16.29 27.28
CA ASP A 637 42.58 16.12 25.86
C ASP A 637 41.80 14.96 25.25
N ILE A 638 41.67 13.85 25.97
CA ILE A 638 40.81 12.72 25.58
C ILE A 638 39.35 13.17 25.46
N LEU A 639 38.86 13.93 26.44
CA LEU A 639 37.49 14.45 26.43
C LEU A 639 37.24 15.43 25.28
N LYS A 640 38.23 16.25 24.90
CA LYS A 640 38.17 17.15 23.74
C LYS A 640 38.12 16.35 22.43
N LYS A 641 39.01 15.38 22.23
CA LYS A 641 38.98 14.50 21.05
C LYS A 641 37.66 13.71 20.95
N LEU A 642 37.11 13.22 22.06
CA LEU A 642 35.79 12.55 22.06
C LEU A 642 34.66 13.48 21.59
N ASN A 643 34.74 14.77 21.90
CA ASN A 643 33.78 15.75 21.39
C ASN A 643 33.92 15.95 19.88
N ASP A 644 35.16 16.00 19.37
CA ASP A 644 35.43 16.09 17.93
C ASP A 644 34.93 14.84 17.17
N GLU A 645 34.96 13.66 17.81
CA GLU A 645 34.38 12.42 17.28
C GLU A 645 32.84 12.34 17.36
N GLY A 646 32.18 13.35 17.95
CA GLY A 646 30.71 13.46 17.98
C GLY A 646 30.05 13.09 19.31
N PHE A 647 30.81 12.80 20.37
CA PHE A 647 30.28 12.54 21.73
C PHE A 647 30.06 13.84 22.53
N SER A 648 29.50 14.86 21.89
CA SER A 648 29.35 16.21 22.46
C SER A 648 28.43 16.27 23.68
N GLY A 649 27.45 15.37 23.77
CA GLY A 649 26.54 15.30 24.91
C GLY A 649 27.27 14.99 26.23
N LEU A 650 28.23 14.07 26.19
CA LEU A 650 29.09 13.74 27.34
C LEU A 650 29.95 14.93 27.75
N ASN A 651 30.61 15.56 26.78
CA ASN A 651 31.49 16.69 27.01
C ASN A 651 30.70 17.87 27.62
N ASN A 652 29.63 18.32 26.96
CA ASN A 652 28.78 19.41 27.45
C ASN A 652 28.23 19.16 28.86
N PHE A 653 27.84 17.92 29.16
CA PHE A 653 27.39 17.53 30.49
C PHE A 653 28.47 17.66 31.55
N LEU A 654 29.69 17.17 31.29
CA LEU A 654 30.78 17.30 32.26
C LEU A 654 31.16 18.76 32.49
N TYR A 655 31.29 19.57 31.44
CA TYR A 655 31.62 20.99 31.59
C TYR A 655 30.50 21.81 32.25
N SER A 656 29.22 21.47 32.03
CA SER A 656 28.11 22.21 32.62
C SER A 656 27.91 21.93 34.12
N HIS A 657 28.38 20.78 34.61
CA HIS A 657 28.17 20.35 35.99
C HIS A 657 29.44 20.34 36.86
N LEU A 658 30.64 20.28 36.27
CA LEU A 658 31.91 20.34 37.00
C LEU A 658 32.59 21.71 36.86
N ARG A 659 32.63 22.46 37.97
CA ARG A 659 33.33 23.76 38.02
C ARG A 659 34.83 23.66 37.68
N SER A 660 35.47 22.57 38.11
CA SER A 660 36.89 22.32 37.85
C SER A 660 37.23 22.10 36.36
N LEU A 661 36.22 21.79 35.54
CA LEU A 661 36.35 21.69 34.09
C LEU A 661 35.91 22.97 33.39
N SER A 662 34.86 23.66 33.87
CA SER A 662 34.42 24.93 33.28
C SER A 662 35.50 25.99 33.27
N GLU A 663 36.40 25.99 34.25
CA GLU A 663 37.56 26.90 34.31
C GLU A 663 38.67 26.57 33.30
N LYS A 664 38.61 25.40 32.65
CA LYS A 664 39.61 24.88 31.69
C LYS A 664 39.12 24.88 30.24
N GLN A 665 37.95 25.47 29.96
CA GLN A 665 37.40 25.61 28.60
C GLN A 665 38.27 26.50 27.72
#